data_AF-A0A946GCR9-F1
#
_entry.id   AF-A0A946GCR9-F1
#
_cell.length_a   1.000
_cell.length_b   1.000
_cell.length_c   1.000
_cell.angle_alpha   90.00
_cell.angle_beta   90.00
_cell.angle_gamma   90.00
#
_symmetry.space_group_name_H-M   'P 1'
#
loop_
_entity.id
_entity.type
_entity.pdbx_description
1 polymer ?
#
loop_
_entity_poly.entity_id
_entity_poly.type
_entity_poly.pdbx_seq_one_letter_code
_entity_poly.pdbx_strand_id
1 'polypeptide(L)'
;QTELGQYGSLADLTGALDSGAIENVIFLTPSNPVFDADGFAEVLGKAKASVHWGLRTDATAWACDWHVPAAHYLESWGDARTQTGVISLIQPMILPLYGGLSELDLLHLLGGGDLPQGEFFPAMGEVKTTLAELTGKADDDSWRNALTNGFVEGTSYKAGELNAVLPEIKLASEPSPNALEVVFATDASILDGRFIDNAWLQESPDPVTKLTWDNAAQISPVTAKELGVYERVIALEPKTPLMRIGTEVKVSKRYETGEGEGNHSPMIDLTVNGREIRVPVLIAYGHADNAITLPVGYGQAADDGRGGAVVSDDSKPVVGYVGINTGFNAYELRTTQTPYFATGGVVKTTEEKYPVALTQEHNSMYGRALAREVSTNTLEIKGDFATQMKRVKKQGMDSHAPDNISLYKPEGSETWSKTELAKKTHLADEIHQWGMAIDLNTCTGCNACLVACQAENNIPVVGKTQVAMGREMHWIRMDRYFASQEHPVEHGHVNHSKENPEWVTQNPESIPQPVACVQCEMAPCETVCPVNATVHTEEGLNSMAYNRCIGTRYCANNCPYKARRFNFFDYNKRNPLIKGNLYKGPFGEKQVGQTPSKQRNPNVTVRMRGVMEKCTYCVQRLESAKIKQKQQQKVNKYAVGKKSHEVAVDRIKDLRVKSNTVKTACQDACPTDAVSFGNLLDNTSKVVRAKGNVLDSVKIIQGADYKEIQGSDRNYDLLQYVNTRPRTSYLARVKNPNEKMPDAKFLGQATINIH
;
A
#
# COMPACT_ATOMS: atom_id res chain seq x y z
N GLN A 1 -17.67 -8.59 31.21
CA GLN A 1 -16.58 -7.64 31.51
C GLN A 1 -15.44 -8.01 30.60
N THR A 2 -15.07 -7.16 29.64
CA THR A 2 -13.83 -7.36 28.87
C THR A 2 -12.65 -7.33 29.85
N GLU A 3 -11.56 -8.04 29.55
CA GLU A 3 -10.29 -7.99 30.32
C GLU A 3 -9.83 -6.54 30.59
N LEU A 4 -10.29 -5.57 29.76
CA LEU A 4 -10.09 -4.14 29.93
C LEU A 4 -10.68 -3.48 31.19
N GLY A 5 -11.70 -4.07 31.81
CA GLY A 5 -12.37 -3.46 32.98
C GLY A 5 -11.52 -3.41 34.25
N GLN A 6 -10.35 -4.04 34.24
CA GLN A 6 -9.39 -4.06 35.35
C GLN A 6 -8.24 -3.06 35.17
N TYR A 7 -8.09 -2.42 34.00
CA TYR A 7 -7.01 -1.46 33.75
C TYR A 7 -7.49 -0.03 33.96
N GLY A 8 -6.59 0.81 34.50
CA GLY A 8 -6.80 2.25 34.62
C GLY A 8 -6.61 2.98 33.29
N SER A 9 -7.19 4.17 33.19
CA SER A 9 -7.03 5.10 32.09
C SER A 9 -5.82 6.03 32.27
N LEU A 10 -5.43 6.75 31.22
CA LEU A 10 -4.42 7.81 31.32
C LEU A 10 -4.82 8.91 32.32
N ALA A 11 -6.13 9.16 32.48
CA ALA A 11 -6.65 10.09 33.48
C ALA A 11 -6.46 9.56 34.91
N ASP A 12 -6.64 8.25 35.13
CA ASP A 12 -6.39 7.62 36.44
C ASP A 12 -4.90 7.70 36.80
N LEU A 13 -4.01 7.46 35.83
CA LEU A 13 -2.56 7.62 36.02
C LEU A 13 -2.19 9.06 36.37
N THR A 14 -2.75 10.03 35.65
CA THR A 14 -2.51 11.46 35.89
C THR A 14 -2.95 11.86 37.30
N GLY A 15 -4.15 11.47 37.71
CA GLY A 15 -4.66 11.75 39.06
C GLY A 15 -3.85 11.05 40.16
N ALA A 16 -3.36 9.83 39.90
CA ALA A 16 -2.52 9.11 40.85
C ALA A 16 -1.13 9.74 41.02
N LEU A 17 -0.54 10.29 39.95
CA LEU A 17 0.71 11.07 40.01
C LEU A 17 0.50 12.41 40.73
N ASP A 18 -0.60 13.11 40.44
CA ASP A 18 -0.93 14.39 41.07
C ASP A 18 -1.17 14.26 42.58
N SER A 19 -1.80 13.18 43.00
CA SER A 19 -2.03 12.87 44.43
C SER A 19 -0.80 12.27 45.13
N GLY A 20 0.24 11.90 44.38
CA GLY A 20 1.40 11.18 44.91
C GLY A 20 1.09 9.72 45.31
N ALA A 21 -0.04 9.17 44.87
CA ALA A 21 -0.41 7.77 45.12
C ALA A 21 0.50 6.78 44.38
N ILE A 22 1.06 7.21 43.24
CA ILE A 22 2.08 6.47 42.50
C ILE A 22 3.38 7.28 42.52
N GLU A 23 4.47 6.61 42.86
CA GLU A 23 5.80 7.23 42.91
C GLU A 23 6.65 6.89 41.68
N ASN A 24 6.44 5.73 41.05
CA ASN A 24 7.27 5.24 39.96
C ASN A 24 6.41 4.87 38.75
N VAL A 25 6.87 5.22 37.55
CA VAL A 25 6.16 4.93 36.29
C VAL A 25 7.07 4.16 35.35
N ILE A 26 6.56 3.10 34.74
CA ILE A 26 7.27 2.31 33.73
C ILE A 26 6.39 2.24 32.49
N PHE A 27 6.89 2.76 31.37
CA PHE A 27 6.24 2.65 30.07
C PHE A 27 6.75 1.42 29.34
N LEU A 28 5.88 0.42 29.18
CA LEU A 28 6.14 -0.83 28.47
C LEU A 28 5.45 -0.87 27.09
N THR A 29 5.17 0.29 26.52
CA THR A 29 4.44 0.43 25.26
C THR A 29 5.26 1.22 24.26
N PRO A 30 5.17 0.90 22.95
CA PRO A 30 5.71 1.76 21.89
C PRO A 30 4.93 3.07 21.71
N SER A 31 3.89 3.33 22.53
CA SER A 31 3.17 4.59 22.56
C SER A 31 4.03 5.73 23.10
N ASN A 32 3.73 6.96 22.67
CA ASN A 32 4.49 8.14 23.05
C ASN A 32 3.56 9.13 23.79
N PRO A 33 3.11 8.83 25.03
CA PRO A 33 2.10 9.61 25.73
C PRO A 33 2.48 11.08 25.94
N VAL A 34 3.77 11.42 26.03
CA VAL A 34 4.22 12.82 26.11
C VAL A 34 3.89 13.61 24.84
N PHE A 35 3.93 12.96 23.68
CA PHE A 35 3.54 13.56 22.41
C PHE A 35 2.03 13.46 22.16
N ASP A 36 1.44 12.31 22.49
CA ASP A 36 0.04 12.00 22.18
C ASP A 36 -0.93 12.73 23.11
N ALA A 37 -0.51 13.09 24.33
CA ALA A 37 -1.33 13.74 25.35
C ALA A 37 -0.71 15.04 25.85
N ASP A 38 -1.41 16.14 25.60
CA ASP A 38 -0.99 17.47 26.02
C ASP A 38 -0.86 17.59 27.55
N GLY A 39 0.17 18.32 28.00
CA GLY A 39 0.48 18.54 29.42
C GLY A 39 1.03 17.31 30.17
N PHE A 40 1.10 16.13 29.56
CA PHE A 40 1.50 14.91 30.26
C PHE A 40 2.96 14.93 30.74
N ALA A 41 3.86 15.63 30.03
CA ALA A 41 5.26 15.78 30.45
C ALA A 41 5.41 16.43 31.84
N GLU A 42 4.58 17.43 32.16
CA GLU A 42 4.62 18.13 33.44
C GLU A 42 4.14 17.23 34.59
N VAL A 43 3.12 16.42 34.32
CA VAL A 43 2.59 15.44 35.27
C VAL A 43 3.61 14.33 35.53
N LEU A 44 4.24 13.81 34.46
CA LEU A 44 5.26 12.78 34.56
C LEU A 44 6.45 13.24 35.42
N GLY A 45 6.82 14.52 35.35
CA GLY A 45 7.88 15.11 36.17
C GLY A 45 7.62 15.08 37.69
N LYS A 46 6.41 14.70 38.14
CA LYS A 46 6.09 14.48 39.56
C LYS A 46 6.46 13.07 40.05
N ALA A 47 6.69 12.13 39.15
CA ALA A 47 7.17 10.80 39.52
C ALA A 47 8.57 10.90 40.15
N LYS A 48 8.86 10.05 41.14
CA LYS A 48 10.20 9.92 41.72
C LYS A 48 11.16 9.16 40.79
N ALA A 49 10.63 8.23 40.00
CA ALA A 49 11.37 7.53 38.97
C ALA A 49 10.47 7.20 37.79
N SER A 50 10.99 7.42 36.58
CA SER A 50 10.31 7.13 35.32
C SER A 50 11.22 6.34 34.39
N VAL A 51 10.69 5.25 33.83
CA VAL A 51 11.42 4.36 32.93
C VAL A 51 10.64 4.20 31.64
N HIS A 52 11.29 4.46 30.51
CA HIS A 52 10.73 4.24 29.19
C HIS A 52 11.40 3.04 28.51
N TRP A 53 10.62 2.05 28.12
CA TRP A 53 11.05 0.96 27.24
C TRP A 53 10.59 1.21 25.81
N GLY A 54 11.51 1.28 24.84
CA GLY A 54 11.13 1.48 23.44
C GLY A 54 12.27 1.38 22.44
N LEU A 55 11.91 1.29 21.16
CA LEU A 55 12.85 1.09 20.04
C LEU A 55 13.62 2.36 19.65
N ARG A 56 13.13 3.52 20.09
CA ARG A 56 13.67 4.84 19.74
C ARG A 56 13.58 5.76 20.95
N THR A 57 14.41 6.80 20.94
CA THR A 57 14.33 7.91 21.89
C THR A 57 13.28 8.90 21.41
N ASP A 58 12.02 8.68 21.78
CA ASP A 58 10.94 9.61 21.48
C ASP A 58 10.74 10.68 22.57
N ALA A 59 9.67 11.47 22.46
CA ALA A 59 9.40 12.54 23.42
C ALA A 59 9.20 12.00 24.85
N THR A 60 8.61 10.80 24.99
CA THR A 60 8.44 10.15 26.29
C THR A 60 9.76 9.64 26.83
N ALA A 61 10.62 9.05 25.98
CA ALA A 61 11.97 8.66 26.37
C ALA A 61 12.79 9.82 26.92
N TRP A 62 12.71 11.00 26.30
CA TRP A 62 13.43 12.21 26.75
C TRP A 62 12.82 12.89 27.99
N ALA A 63 11.56 12.59 28.31
CA ALA A 63 10.91 13.05 29.53
C ALA A 63 11.16 12.10 30.72
N CYS A 64 11.58 10.85 30.47
CA CYS A 64 11.86 9.87 31.51
C CYS A 64 13.30 9.97 32.06
N ASP A 65 13.51 9.48 33.28
CA ASP A 65 14.83 9.37 33.91
C ASP A 65 15.69 8.29 33.25
N TRP A 66 15.05 7.20 32.79
CA TRP A 66 15.69 6.07 32.14
C TRP A 66 15.05 5.76 30.79
N HIS A 67 15.88 5.46 29.80
CA HIS A 67 15.47 4.83 28.56
C HIS A 67 16.12 3.44 28.45
N VAL A 68 15.29 2.40 28.39
CA VAL A 68 15.70 1.02 28.16
C VAL A 68 15.47 0.70 26.68
N PRO A 69 16.53 0.41 25.91
CA PRO A 69 16.39 0.03 24.51
C PRO A 69 15.59 -1.27 24.38
N ALA A 70 14.50 -1.21 23.62
CA ALA A 70 13.67 -2.37 23.34
C ALA A 70 14.33 -3.29 22.30
N ALA A 71 14.19 -4.60 22.46
CA ALA A 71 14.35 -5.57 21.38
C ALA A 71 13.12 -5.53 20.47
N HIS A 72 13.32 -5.53 19.15
CA HIS A 72 12.20 -5.64 18.22
C HIS A 72 11.55 -7.02 18.34
N TYR A 73 10.26 -7.18 17.99
CA TYR A 73 9.58 -8.48 18.09
C TYR A 73 10.25 -9.60 17.25
N LEU A 74 11.12 -9.26 16.29
CA LEU A 74 11.93 -10.21 15.52
C LEU A 74 13.21 -10.66 16.24
N GLU A 75 13.52 -10.02 17.37
CA GLU A 75 14.73 -10.21 18.19
C GLU A 75 14.42 -10.82 19.56
N SER A 76 13.15 -10.96 19.91
CA SER A 76 12.71 -11.43 21.23
C SER A 76 11.68 -12.56 21.15
N TRP A 77 11.67 -13.38 22.20
CA TRP A 77 10.53 -14.26 22.48
C TRP A 77 9.35 -13.44 23.00
N GLY A 78 8.14 -13.87 22.66
CA GLY A 78 6.92 -13.30 23.17
C GLY A 78 5.72 -14.12 22.75
N ASP A 79 4.54 -13.69 23.17
CA ASP A 79 3.26 -14.22 22.75
C ASP A 79 2.30 -13.08 22.43
N ALA A 80 1.23 -13.42 21.72
CA ALA A 80 0.17 -12.50 21.36
C ALA A 80 -1.16 -13.24 21.32
N ARG A 81 -2.25 -12.51 21.45
CA ARG A 81 -3.60 -13.01 21.15
C ARG A 81 -4.18 -12.27 19.97
N THR A 82 -4.78 -13.02 19.06
CA THR A 82 -5.60 -12.46 17.98
C THR A 82 -6.90 -11.89 18.55
N GLN A 83 -7.62 -11.09 17.75
CA GLN A 83 -8.92 -10.53 18.13
C GLN A 83 -9.95 -11.60 18.55
N THR A 84 -9.83 -12.82 18.02
CA THR A 84 -10.72 -13.95 18.36
C THR A 84 -10.23 -14.77 19.55
N GLY A 85 -9.10 -14.41 20.17
CA GLY A 85 -8.52 -15.08 21.34
C GLY A 85 -7.50 -16.17 21.02
N VAL A 86 -7.27 -16.49 19.74
CA VAL A 86 -6.25 -17.49 19.37
C VAL A 86 -4.87 -16.99 19.81
N ILE A 87 -4.17 -17.82 20.59
CA ILE A 87 -2.80 -17.56 21.05
C ILE A 87 -1.83 -17.80 19.89
N SER A 88 -0.92 -16.86 19.67
CA SER A 88 0.18 -16.91 18.72
C SER A 88 1.51 -16.68 19.44
N LEU A 89 2.56 -17.37 18.98
CA LEU A 89 3.89 -17.27 19.58
C LEU A 89 4.81 -16.44 18.68
N ILE A 90 5.52 -15.49 19.27
CA ILE A 90 6.52 -14.67 18.61
C ILE A 90 7.87 -15.39 18.73
N GLN A 91 8.46 -15.71 17.57
CA GLN A 91 9.75 -16.37 17.48
C GLN A 91 10.83 -15.37 17.05
N PRO A 92 11.93 -15.23 17.82
CA PRO A 92 13.05 -14.42 17.39
C PRO A 92 13.71 -15.03 16.15
N MET A 93 13.88 -14.23 15.10
CA MET A 93 14.51 -14.61 13.85
C MET A 93 16.00 -14.25 13.81
N ILE A 94 16.45 -13.43 14.77
CA ILE A 94 17.83 -12.99 14.95
C ILE A 94 18.07 -12.65 16.43
N LEU A 95 19.32 -12.70 16.90
CA LEU A 95 19.69 -12.17 18.21
C LEU A 95 19.58 -10.63 18.22
N PRO A 96 19.27 -9.99 19.37
CA PRO A 96 19.20 -8.54 19.48
C PRO A 96 20.44 -7.84 18.94
N LEU A 97 20.29 -7.02 17.90
CA LEU A 97 21.42 -6.40 17.19
C LEU A 97 22.18 -5.39 18.06
N TYR A 98 21.47 -4.73 18.97
CA TYR A 98 22.00 -3.69 19.85
C TYR A 98 21.94 -4.08 21.33
N GLY A 99 21.67 -5.36 21.64
CA GLY A 99 21.54 -5.82 23.02
C GLY A 99 20.31 -5.26 23.76
N GLY A 100 19.25 -4.90 23.03
CA GLY A 100 17.98 -4.46 23.62
C GLY A 100 17.28 -5.59 24.39
N LEU A 101 16.39 -5.20 25.32
CA LEU A 101 15.60 -6.13 26.14
C LEU A 101 14.16 -6.21 25.61
N SER A 102 13.56 -7.39 25.65
CA SER A 102 12.12 -7.50 25.41
C SER A 102 11.32 -6.94 26.58
N GLU A 103 10.03 -6.66 26.36
CA GLU A 103 9.09 -6.28 27.42
C GLU A 103 9.08 -7.33 28.54
N LEU A 104 9.04 -8.62 28.16
CA LEU A 104 9.01 -9.74 29.10
C LEU A 104 10.33 -9.89 29.88
N ASP A 105 11.48 -9.67 29.25
CA ASP A 105 12.77 -9.71 29.96
C ASP A 105 12.88 -8.57 30.98
N LEU A 106 12.36 -7.38 30.63
CA LEU A 106 12.32 -6.25 31.55
C LEU A 106 11.38 -6.52 32.73
N LEU A 107 10.20 -7.08 32.49
CA LEU A 107 9.27 -7.50 33.54
C LEU A 107 9.86 -8.59 34.45
N HIS A 108 10.53 -9.59 33.86
CA HIS A 108 11.22 -10.64 34.61
C HIS A 108 12.33 -10.06 35.51
N LEU A 109 13.12 -9.12 35.00
CA LEU A 109 14.13 -8.40 35.77
C LEU A 109 13.52 -7.63 36.95
N LEU A 110 12.42 -6.90 36.71
CA LEU A 110 11.71 -6.15 37.75
C LEU A 110 11.11 -7.08 38.83
N GLY A 111 10.79 -8.32 38.46
CA GLY A 111 10.40 -9.40 39.38
C GLY A 111 11.56 -10.00 40.18
N GLY A 112 12.79 -9.52 40.01
CA GLY A 112 14.00 -10.03 40.67
C GLY A 112 14.69 -11.17 39.93
N GLY A 113 14.31 -11.43 38.67
CA GLY A 113 14.92 -12.43 37.81
C GLY A 113 16.21 -11.98 37.13
N ASP A 114 16.84 -12.90 36.40
CA ASP A 114 18.12 -12.66 35.73
C ASP A 114 17.94 -12.01 34.35
N LEU A 115 18.95 -11.24 33.90
CA LEU A 115 19.02 -10.73 32.53
C LEU A 115 19.30 -11.86 31.52
N PRO A 116 18.93 -11.70 30.24
CA PRO A 116 19.34 -12.62 29.17
C PRO A 116 20.86 -12.78 29.09
N GLN A 117 21.35 -14.02 29.00
CA GLN A 117 22.77 -14.35 28.90
C GLN A 117 23.05 -15.39 27.80
N GLY A 118 23.74 -14.98 26.74
CA GLY A 118 24.08 -15.87 25.63
C GLY A 118 22.83 -16.41 24.93
N GLU A 119 22.62 -17.72 24.98
CA GLU A 119 21.43 -18.38 24.40
C GLU A 119 20.26 -18.49 25.39
N PHE A 120 20.45 -18.07 26.65
CA PHE A 120 19.40 -18.08 27.66
C PHE A 120 18.55 -16.80 27.56
N PHE A 121 17.26 -17.00 27.26
CA PHE A 121 16.24 -15.95 27.23
C PHE A 121 15.18 -16.23 28.29
N PRO A 122 15.12 -15.45 29.39
CA PRO A 122 14.07 -15.55 30.40
C PRO A 122 12.66 -15.47 29.81
N ALA A 123 12.44 -14.55 28.86
CA ALA A 123 11.16 -14.42 28.15
C ALA A 123 10.65 -15.72 27.51
N MET A 124 11.54 -16.59 27.02
CA MET A 124 11.15 -17.90 26.47
C MET A 124 10.55 -18.81 27.56
N GLY A 125 11.13 -18.77 28.76
CA GLY A 125 10.64 -19.52 29.92
C GLY A 125 9.25 -19.04 30.33
N GLU A 126 9.06 -17.72 30.42
CA GLU A 126 7.76 -17.13 30.78
C GLU A 126 6.67 -17.48 29.76
N VAL A 127 6.95 -17.35 28.46
CA VAL A 127 5.99 -17.71 27.39
C VAL A 127 5.63 -19.20 27.45
N LYS A 128 6.59 -20.08 27.76
CA LYS A 128 6.31 -21.51 27.97
C LYS A 128 5.41 -21.75 29.17
N THR A 129 5.66 -21.06 30.29
CA THR A 129 4.84 -21.16 31.50
C THR A 129 3.41 -20.69 31.23
N THR A 130 3.24 -19.51 30.63
CA THR A 130 1.92 -18.96 30.25
C THR A 130 1.18 -19.89 29.29
N LEU A 131 1.87 -20.46 28.29
CA LEU A 131 1.27 -21.43 27.38
C LEU A 131 0.79 -22.68 28.12
N ALA A 132 1.61 -23.22 29.03
CA ALA A 132 1.27 -24.40 29.82
C ALA A 132 0.05 -24.15 30.72
N GLU A 133 -0.03 -22.99 31.35
CA GLU A 133 -1.16 -22.58 32.20
C GLU A 133 -2.45 -22.40 31.39
N LEU A 134 -2.38 -21.74 30.24
CA LEU A 134 -3.56 -21.45 29.43
C LEU A 134 -4.11 -22.68 28.71
N THR A 135 -3.25 -23.64 28.36
CA THR A 135 -3.64 -24.83 27.57
C THR A 135 -3.75 -26.11 28.40
N GLY A 136 -3.19 -26.12 29.61
CA GLY A 136 -3.00 -27.33 30.42
C GLY A 136 -1.97 -28.30 29.84
N LYS A 137 -1.20 -27.90 28.82
CA LYS A 137 -0.21 -28.73 28.12
C LYS A 137 1.20 -28.17 28.30
N ALA A 138 2.00 -28.81 29.13
CA ALA A 138 3.37 -28.42 29.43
C ALA A 138 4.43 -29.26 28.66
N ASP A 139 4.00 -30.13 27.75
CA ASP A 139 4.89 -31.04 27.04
C ASP A 139 5.63 -30.38 25.85
N ASP A 140 6.82 -30.89 25.55
CA ASP A 140 7.68 -30.38 24.48
C ASP A 140 7.05 -30.53 23.08
N ASP A 141 6.20 -31.52 22.86
CA ASP A 141 5.54 -31.73 21.56
C ASP A 141 4.51 -30.62 21.31
N SER A 142 3.70 -30.28 22.32
CA SER A 142 2.77 -29.15 22.28
C SER A 142 3.49 -27.82 22.02
N TRP A 143 4.62 -27.58 22.70
CA TRP A 143 5.45 -26.39 22.44
C TRP A 143 5.97 -26.36 21.00
N ARG A 144 6.57 -27.45 20.51
CA ARG A 144 7.11 -27.54 19.14
C ARG A 144 6.01 -27.39 18.09
N ASN A 145 4.83 -27.96 18.32
CA ASN A 145 3.70 -27.84 17.42
C ASN A 145 3.19 -26.39 17.36
N ALA A 146 3.09 -25.71 18.51
CA ALA A 146 2.70 -24.30 18.57
C ALA A 146 3.70 -23.41 17.82
N LEU A 147 5.02 -23.64 17.98
CA LEU A 147 6.05 -22.92 17.22
C LEU A 147 6.00 -23.21 15.72
N THR A 148 5.78 -24.47 15.34
CA THR A 148 5.73 -24.89 13.92
C THR A 148 4.52 -24.28 13.22
N ASN A 149 3.37 -24.27 13.89
CA ASN A 149 2.13 -23.70 13.34
C ASN A 149 2.08 -22.17 13.44
N GLY A 150 2.79 -21.59 14.42
CA GLY A 150 2.76 -20.16 14.78
C GLY A 150 1.58 -19.77 15.68
N PHE A 151 0.65 -20.69 15.96
CA PHE A 151 -0.50 -20.47 16.82
C PHE A 151 -0.94 -21.76 17.51
N VAL A 152 -1.80 -21.60 18.52
CA VAL A 152 -2.31 -22.70 19.35
C VAL A 152 -3.79 -22.95 19.05
N GLU A 153 -4.09 -24.10 18.47
CA GLU A 153 -5.46 -24.50 18.17
C GLU A 153 -6.33 -24.63 19.42
N GLY A 154 -7.62 -24.27 19.31
CA GLY A 154 -8.59 -24.42 20.39
C GLY A 154 -8.56 -23.35 21.49
N THR A 155 -7.81 -22.26 21.30
CA THR A 155 -7.65 -21.18 22.29
C THR A 155 -8.57 -19.98 22.07
N SER A 156 -9.43 -20.00 21.04
CA SER A 156 -10.38 -18.90 20.76
C SER A 156 -11.31 -18.61 21.94
N TYR A 157 -11.67 -17.33 22.11
CA TYR A 157 -12.64 -16.91 23.11
C TYR A 157 -14.00 -17.58 22.89
N LYS A 158 -14.67 -17.91 24.00
CA LYS A 158 -16.07 -18.34 23.97
C LYS A 158 -16.98 -17.12 23.78
N ALA A 159 -18.06 -17.29 23.04
CA ALA A 159 -19.08 -16.26 22.91
C ALA A 159 -19.67 -15.93 24.29
N GLY A 160 -19.70 -14.65 24.65
CA GLY A 160 -20.33 -14.17 25.88
C GLY A 160 -21.83 -13.91 25.69
N GLU A 161 -22.60 -14.02 26.77
CA GLU A 161 -23.99 -13.54 26.80
C GLU A 161 -24.02 -12.01 26.95
N LEU A 162 -24.87 -11.36 26.15
CA LEU A 162 -24.91 -9.91 26.02
C LEU A 162 -26.19 -9.37 26.68
N ASN A 163 -26.02 -8.70 27.83
CA ASN A 163 -27.10 -7.93 28.46
C ASN A 163 -27.04 -6.49 27.91
N ALA A 164 -27.78 -6.24 26.82
CA ALA A 164 -27.80 -4.92 26.19
C ALA A 164 -28.62 -3.94 27.04
N VAL A 165 -27.95 -2.96 27.64
CA VAL A 165 -28.60 -1.73 28.11
C VAL A 165 -28.46 -0.71 26.99
N LEU A 166 -29.56 -0.24 26.44
CA LEU A 166 -29.55 0.82 25.43
C LEU A 166 -29.19 2.14 26.11
N PRO A 167 -28.04 2.76 25.81
CA PRO A 167 -27.70 4.06 26.36
C PRO A 167 -28.61 5.13 25.76
N GLU A 168 -28.87 6.19 26.52
CA GLU A 168 -29.51 7.39 26.00
C GLU A 168 -28.53 8.10 25.03
N ILE A 169 -28.91 8.22 23.76
CA ILE A 169 -28.07 8.84 22.73
C ILE A 169 -28.38 10.33 22.69
N LYS A 170 -27.42 11.16 23.12
CA LYS A 170 -27.47 12.62 22.90
C LYS A 170 -26.89 12.94 21.54
N LEU A 171 -27.72 13.50 20.65
CA LEU A 171 -27.28 13.97 19.33
C LEU A 171 -26.53 15.29 19.47
N ALA A 172 -25.37 15.39 18.83
CA ALA A 172 -24.64 16.65 18.69
C ALA A 172 -25.36 17.60 17.71
N SER A 173 -25.02 18.89 17.77
CA SER A 173 -25.48 19.88 16.79
C SER A 173 -24.91 19.58 15.40
N GLU A 174 -25.70 19.85 14.36
CA GLU A 174 -25.25 19.70 12.97
C GLU A 174 -24.08 20.65 12.65
N PRO A 175 -23.02 20.16 11.97
CA PRO A 175 -21.89 21.00 11.56
C PRO A 175 -22.29 22.09 10.55
N SER A 176 -21.57 23.21 10.56
CA SER A 176 -21.77 24.31 9.61
C SER A 176 -20.43 24.94 9.20
N PRO A 177 -20.37 25.80 8.17
CA PRO A 177 -19.12 26.45 7.76
C PRO A 177 -18.42 27.26 8.86
N ASN A 178 -19.19 27.75 9.85
CA ASN A 178 -18.67 28.51 11.00
C ASN A 178 -18.49 27.66 12.26
N ALA A 179 -18.85 26.37 12.21
CA ALA A 179 -18.78 25.43 13.32
C ALA A 179 -18.59 24.02 12.75
N LEU A 180 -17.39 23.76 12.22
CA LEU A 180 -17.04 22.53 11.54
C LEU A 180 -16.91 21.37 12.53
N GLU A 181 -17.08 20.16 12.03
CA GLU A 181 -16.62 18.94 12.71
C GLU A 181 -15.16 18.68 12.36
N VAL A 182 -14.32 18.46 13.38
CA VAL A 182 -12.90 18.11 13.22
C VAL A 182 -12.73 16.67 13.65
N VAL A 183 -12.41 15.80 12.71
CA VAL A 183 -12.21 14.36 12.92
C VAL A 183 -10.73 14.05 13.03
N PHE A 184 -10.33 13.41 14.13
CA PHE A 184 -8.98 12.90 14.35
C PHE A 184 -8.94 11.43 13.93
N ALA A 185 -8.24 11.14 12.83
CA ALA A 185 -8.14 9.79 12.30
C ALA A 185 -6.69 9.30 12.37
N THR A 186 -6.49 7.99 12.50
CA THR A 186 -5.17 7.38 12.30
C THR A 186 -4.83 7.34 10.82
N ASP A 187 -3.58 7.64 10.48
CA ASP A 187 -3.10 7.50 9.11
C ASP A 187 -2.97 6.01 8.71
N ALA A 188 -3.23 5.69 7.44
CA ALA A 188 -3.17 4.31 6.96
C ALA A 188 -1.75 3.72 6.92
N SER A 189 -0.73 4.56 6.85
CA SER A 189 0.68 4.16 6.77
C SER A 189 1.36 4.18 8.14
N ILE A 190 1.22 5.25 8.92
CA ILE A 190 1.97 5.40 10.19
C ILE A 190 1.15 5.15 11.46
N LEU A 191 -0.15 4.85 11.33
CA LEU A 191 -1.10 4.63 12.43
C LEU A 191 -1.24 5.88 13.33
N ASP A 192 -0.64 5.84 14.52
CA ASP A 192 -0.70 6.87 15.57
C ASP A 192 0.63 7.64 15.72
N GLY A 193 1.59 7.39 14.82
CA GLY A 193 2.92 8.00 14.87
C GLY A 193 4.02 7.06 15.33
N ARG A 194 3.68 5.86 15.85
CA ARG A 194 4.70 4.88 16.26
C ARG A 194 5.61 4.39 15.13
N PHE A 195 5.13 4.48 13.88
CA PHE A 195 5.88 4.10 12.68
C PHE A 195 6.40 5.30 11.87
N ILE A 196 6.48 6.49 12.47
CA ILE A 196 6.92 7.71 11.78
C ILE A 196 8.30 7.55 11.12
N ASP A 197 9.19 6.76 11.72
CA ASP A 197 10.53 6.50 11.20
C ASP A 197 10.62 5.33 10.20
N ASN A 198 9.49 4.80 9.75
CA ASN A 198 9.46 3.78 8.70
C ASN A 198 9.36 4.41 7.30
N ALA A 199 10.49 4.44 6.62
CA ALA A 199 10.63 5.08 5.31
C ALA A 199 9.77 4.43 4.19
N TRP A 200 9.49 3.12 4.27
CA TRP A 200 8.60 2.44 3.32
C TRP A 200 7.15 2.89 3.49
N LEU A 201 6.72 3.14 4.73
CA LEU A 201 5.37 3.60 5.04
C LEU A 201 5.21 5.09 4.72
N GLN A 202 6.24 5.92 4.97
CA GLN A 202 6.22 7.33 4.60
C GLN A 202 6.10 7.58 3.09
N GLU A 203 6.80 6.77 2.27
CA GLU A 203 6.73 6.87 0.81
C GLU A 203 5.48 6.18 0.22
N SER A 204 4.77 5.37 1.02
CA SER A 204 3.53 4.73 0.59
C SER A 204 2.42 5.79 0.51
N PRO A 205 1.80 5.99 -0.67
CA PRO A 205 0.81 7.05 -0.83
C PRO A 205 -0.49 6.73 -0.09
N ASP A 206 -1.07 7.70 0.60
CA ASP A 206 -2.37 7.57 1.24
C ASP A 206 -3.42 7.02 0.24
N PRO A 207 -4.18 5.95 0.57
CA PRO A 207 -5.13 5.33 -0.35
C PRO A 207 -6.13 6.32 -0.94
N VAL A 208 -6.56 7.30 -0.14
CA VAL A 208 -7.49 8.35 -0.54
C VAL A 208 -6.76 9.47 -1.23
N THR A 209 -5.97 10.32 -0.58
CA THR A 209 -5.41 11.57 -1.13
C THR A 209 -4.18 11.40 -2.01
N LYS A 210 -3.50 10.24 -1.96
CA LYS A 210 -2.20 9.97 -2.61
C LYS A 210 -1.03 10.81 -2.10
N LEU A 211 -1.20 11.44 -0.93
CA LEU A 211 -0.14 12.14 -0.22
C LEU A 211 0.91 11.15 0.30
N THR A 212 2.16 11.56 0.26
CA THR A 212 3.31 10.86 0.87
C THR A 212 4.03 11.83 1.79
N TRP A 213 4.78 11.30 2.76
CA TRP A 213 5.65 12.05 3.69
C TRP A 213 4.98 13.05 4.64
N ASP A 214 3.72 13.41 4.45
CA ASP A 214 2.99 14.35 5.29
C ASP A 214 1.57 13.87 5.60
N ASN A 215 0.94 14.52 6.58
CA ASN A 215 -0.51 14.63 6.69
C ASN A 215 -0.99 16.01 6.18
N ALA A 216 -2.31 16.12 5.99
CA ALA A 216 -2.98 17.35 5.61
C ALA A 216 -4.43 17.34 6.15
N ALA A 217 -5.03 18.52 6.29
CA ALA A 217 -6.46 18.69 6.52
C ALA A 217 -7.23 18.24 5.27
N GLN A 218 -7.96 17.13 5.39
CA GLN A 218 -8.77 16.58 4.32
C GLN A 218 -10.17 17.18 4.39
N ILE A 219 -10.62 17.84 3.32
CA ILE A 219 -11.93 18.49 3.27
C ILE A 219 -12.66 18.22 1.95
N SER A 220 -13.99 18.35 1.97
CA SER A 220 -14.81 18.24 0.76
C SER A 220 -14.57 19.44 -0.18
N PRO A 221 -14.71 19.27 -1.51
CA PRO A 221 -14.65 20.38 -2.46
C PRO A 221 -15.61 21.53 -2.16
N VAL A 222 -16.77 21.23 -1.56
CA VAL A 222 -17.82 22.20 -1.21
C VAL A 222 -17.37 23.02 -0.01
N THR A 223 -16.98 22.34 1.07
CA THR A 223 -16.47 22.97 2.29
C THR A 223 -15.27 23.86 1.97
N ALA A 224 -14.37 23.40 1.11
CA ALA A 224 -13.19 24.19 0.70
C ALA A 224 -13.56 25.51 0.01
N LYS A 225 -14.62 25.51 -0.81
CA LYS A 225 -15.16 26.72 -1.44
C LYS A 225 -15.83 27.63 -0.42
N GLU A 226 -16.67 27.07 0.45
CA GLU A 226 -17.41 27.84 1.47
C GLU A 226 -16.47 28.52 2.47
N LEU A 227 -15.38 27.86 2.83
CA LEU A 227 -14.33 28.41 3.68
C LEU A 227 -13.42 29.42 2.95
N GLY A 228 -13.59 29.62 1.64
CA GLY A 228 -12.75 30.52 0.85
C GLY A 228 -11.32 30.02 0.63
N VAL A 229 -11.02 28.74 0.94
CA VAL A 229 -9.72 28.11 0.66
C VAL A 229 -9.49 28.04 -0.86
N TYR A 230 -10.55 27.80 -1.61
CA TYR A 230 -10.55 27.86 -3.06
C TYR A 230 -11.69 28.73 -3.59
N GLU A 231 -11.42 29.50 -4.66
CA GLU A 231 -12.41 30.38 -5.28
C GLU A 231 -13.62 29.62 -5.89
N ARG A 232 -13.46 28.33 -6.19
CA ARG A 232 -14.46 27.48 -6.84
C ARG A 232 -14.40 26.04 -6.32
N VAL A 233 -15.53 25.33 -6.47
CA VAL A 233 -15.57 23.88 -6.26
C VAL A 233 -14.59 23.24 -7.24
N ILE A 234 -13.70 22.41 -6.73
CA ILE A 234 -12.74 21.68 -7.56
C ILE A 234 -13.49 20.51 -8.18
N ALA A 235 -13.66 20.57 -9.51
CA ALA A 235 -14.28 19.50 -10.27
C ALA A 235 -13.32 18.31 -10.42
N LEU A 236 -13.89 17.10 -10.52
CA LEU A 236 -13.15 15.88 -10.82
C LEU A 236 -12.41 15.97 -12.16
N GLU A 237 -13.06 16.58 -13.15
CA GLU A 237 -12.54 16.82 -14.49
C GLU A 237 -12.55 18.33 -14.79
N PRO A 238 -11.39 18.96 -15.04
CA PRO A 238 -11.35 20.33 -15.53
C PRO A 238 -12.05 20.40 -16.90
N LYS A 239 -13.14 21.17 -16.99
CA LYS A 239 -13.86 21.45 -18.26
C LYS A 239 -12.97 22.32 -19.17
N THR A 240 -11.97 21.72 -19.79
CA THR A 240 -11.18 22.36 -20.84
C THR A 240 -11.86 22.06 -22.17
N PRO A 241 -12.21 23.06 -23.00
CA PRO A 241 -12.72 22.77 -24.33
C PRO A 241 -11.67 22.01 -25.12
N LEU A 242 -11.92 20.72 -25.36
CA LEU A 242 -11.11 19.88 -26.23
C LEU A 242 -11.19 20.49 -27.65
N MET A 243 -10.12 21.14 -28.11
CA MET A 243 -9.95 21.67 -29.48
C MET A 243 -11.15 22.46 -30.05
N ARG A 244 -11.35 23.72 -29.62
CA ARG A 244 -11.96 24.73 -30.51
C ARG A 244 -10.86 25.65 -31.02
N ILE A 245 -10.41 25.41 -32.25
CA ILE A 245 -9.55 26.33 -32.99
C ILE A 245 -10.32 27.65 -33.15
N GLY A 246 -9.81 28.76 -32.60
CA GLY A 246 -10.29 30.11 -32.94
C GLY A 246 -11.09 30.86 -31.87
N THR A 247 -11.28 30.33 -30.66
CA THR A 247 -11.76 31.14 -29.53
C THR A 247 -10.67 31.18 -28.47
N GLU A 248 -10.18 32.38 -28.15
CA GLU A 248 -9.46 32.63 -26.89
C GLU A 248 -10.40 32.22 -25.76
N VAL A 249 -10.22 30.98 -25.29
CA VAL A 249 -10.77 30.58 -24.02
C VAL A 249 -9.98 31.41 -23.02
N LYS A 250 -10.63 32.38 -22.37
CA LYS A 250 -10.14 32.88 -21.08
C LYS A 250 -10.09 31.67 -20.17
N VAL A 251 -8.96 30.96 -20.18
CA VAL A 251 -8.68 29.88 -19.24
C VAL A 251 -8.60 30.61 -17.90
N SER A 252 -9.72 30.67 -17.19
CA SER A 252 -9.76 31.10 -15.79
C SER A 252 -8.59 30.41 -15.11
N LYS A 253 -7.66 31.19 -14.50
CA LYS A 253 -6.42 30.72 -13.86
C LYS A 253 -6.60 29.28 -13.40
N ARG A 254 -5.91 28.35 -14.06
CA ARG A 254 -6.00 26.93 -13.73
C ARG A 254 -5.79 26.80 -12.22
N TYR A 255 -6.54 25.87 -11.61
CA TYR A 255 -6.18 25.32 -10.31
C TYR A 255 -4.83 24.62 -10.50
N GLU A 256 -3.76 25.40 -10.50
CA GLU A 256 -2.40 24.89 -10.50
C GLU A 256 -2.01 24.88 -9.04
N THR A 257 -2.25 23.74 -8.38
CA THR A 257 -1.38 23.38 -7.26
C THR A 257 0.07 23.35 -7.76
N GLY A 258 0.31 23.25 -9.07
CA GLY A 258 1.62 23.19 -9.72
C GLY A 258 2.01 21.74 -9.94
N GLU A 259 3.02 21.50 -10.77
CA GLU A 259 3.59 20.18 -11.01
C GLU A 259 5.02 20.13 -10.46
N GLY A 260 5.48 18.95 -10.05
CA GLY A 260 6.85 18.80 -9.59
C GLY A 260 7.14 19.57 -8.30
N GLU A 261 8.23 20.32 -8.31
CA GLU A 261 8.63 21.22 -7.22
C GLU A 261 7.65 22.40 -7.03
N GLY A 262 6.81 22.66 -8.03
CA GLY A 262 5.78 23.69 -7.97
C GLY A 262 4.50 23.24 -7.26
N ASN A 263 4.36 21.96 -6.89
CA ASN A 263 3.13 21.43 -6.31
C ASN A 263 2.94 21.86 -4.83
N HIS A 264 2.06 22.83 -4.58
CA HIS A 264 1.77 23.37 -3.27
C HIS A 264 0.27 23.39 -2.95
N SER A 265 -0.04 23.13 -1.69
CA SER A 265 -1.37 23.27 -1.10
C SER A 265 -1.49 24.56 -0.29
N PRO A 266 -2.67 25.20 -0.25
CA PRO A 266 -2.91 26.33 0.65
C PRO A 266 -2.88 25.89 2.11
N MET A 267 -2.44 26.78 2.98
CA MET A 267 -2.43 26.59 4.43
C MET A 267 -3.63 27.27 5.08
N ILE A 268 -4.15 26.65 6.15
CA ILE A 268 -5.20 27.21 7.01
C ILE A 268 -4.75 27.19 8.48
N ASP A 269 -5.29 28.14 9.25
CA ASP A 269 -5.29 28.09 10.71
C ASP A 269 -6.63 27.50 11.16
N LEU A 270 -6.59 26.33 11.79
CA LEU A 270 -7.76 25.63 12.33
C LEU A 270 -7.79 25.76 13.84
N THR A 271 -8.85 26.35 14.36
CA THR A 271 -9.09 26.48 15.81
C THR A 271 -10.24 25.57 16.24
N VAL A 272 -10.05 24.75 17.27
CA VAL A 272 -11.13 24.00 17.93
C VAL A 272 -10.81 23.83 19.42
N ASN A 273 -11.82 23.88 20.29
CA ASN A 273 -11.65 23.80 21.75
C ASN A 273 -10.65 24.84 22.32
N GLY A 274 -10.54 26.01 21.71
CA GLY A 274 -9.59 27.06 22.12
C GLY A 274 -8.13 26.78 21.77
N ARG A 275 -7.86 25.76 20.96
CA ARG A 275 -6.53 25.37 20.47
C ARG A 275 -6.44 25.58 18.97
N GLU A 276 -5.28 25.98 18.48
CA GLU A 276 -5.08 26.32 17.07
C GLU A 276 -3.89 25.55 16.48
N ILE A 277 -4.03 25.11 15.24
CA ILE A 277 -2.95 24.51 14.45
C ILE A 277 -2.94 25.11 13.04
N ARG A 278 -1.75 25.29 12.48
CA ARG A 278 -1.54 25.65 11.08
C ARG A 278 -1.23 24.40 10.24
N VAL A 279 -2.03 24.12 9.22
CA VAL A 279 -1.93 22.89 8.40
C VAL A 279 -2.28 23.09 6.92
N PRO A 280 -1.71 22.29 6.00
CA PRO A 280 -2.07 22.32 4.59
C PRO A 280 -3.41 21.66 4.36
N VAL A 281 -4.12 22.12 3.34
CA VAL A 281 -5.41 21.56 2.94
C VAL A 281 -5.27 20.69 1.71
N LEU A 282 -5.86 19.49 1.75
CA LEU A 282 -6.05 18.64 0.59
C LEU A 282 -7.52 18.33 0.37
N ILE A 283 -7.92 18.31 -0.89
CA ILE A 283 -9.26 17.87 -1.27
C ILE A 283 -9.34 16.35 -1.18
N ALA A 284 -10.30 15.89 -0.39
CA ALA A 284 -10.74 14.51 -0.37
C ALA A 284 -12.12 14.43 -1.05
N TYR A 285 -12.15 13.93 -2.29
CA TYR A 285 -13.39 13.72 -3.02
C TYR A 285 -14.24 12.65 -2.32
N GLY A 286 -15.53 12.93 -2.10
CA GLY A 286 -16.43 12.09 -1.32
C GLY A 286 -16.31 12.27 0.20
N HIS A 287 -15.55 13.26 0.67
CA HIS A 287 -15.55 13.66 2.08
C HIS A 287 -16.85 14.36 2.44
N ALA A 288 -17.30 14.20 3.69
CA ALA A 288 -18.48 14.89 4.22
C ALA A 288 -18.30 16.41 4.21
N ASP A 289 -19.41 17.12 4.02
CA ASP A 289 -19.46 18.58 4.07
C ASP A 289 -19.41 19.08 5.52
N ASN A 290 -18.88 20.30 5.71
CA ASN A 290 -18.69 20.93 7.01
C ASN A 290 -17.86 20.11 8.01
N ALA A 291 -17.01 19.21 7.49
CA ALA A 291 -16.13 18.36 8.26
C ALA A 291 -14.69 18.43 7.72
N ILE A 292 -13.72 18.30 8.63
CA ILE A 292 -12.29 18.24 8.35
C ILE A 292 -11.72 16.99 9.00
N THR A 293 -11.08 16.11 8.23
CA THR A 293 -10.30 14.99 8.80
C THR A 293 -8.83 15.35 8.87
N LEU A 294 -8.24 15.17 10.06
CA LEU A 294 -6.82 15.34 10.32
C LEU A 294 -6.19 14.01 10.75
N PRO A 295 -5.28 13.45 9.92
CA PRO A 295 -4.48 12.30 10.33
C PRO A 295 -3.53 12.67 11.48
N VAL A 296 -3.52 11.87 12.55
CA VAL A 296 -2.63 12.05 13.71
C VAL A 296 -1.30 11.29 13.55
N GLY A 297 -0.32 11.59 14.42
CA GLY A 297 0.96 10.86 14.48
C GLY A 297 2.15 11.53 13.77
N TYR A 298 1.88 12.52 12.92
CA TYR A 298 2.89 13.35 12.23
C TYR A 298 3.32 14.57 13.06
N GLY A 299 4.32 15.32 12.60
CA GLY A 299 4.74 16.58 13.23
C GLY A 299 5.54 16.42 14.52
N GLN A 300 6.15 15.24 14.73
CA GLN A 300 6.92 14.92 15.93
C GLN A 300 8.24 15.72 16.06
N ALA A 301 8.84 16.16 14.95
CA ALA A 301 9.93 17.15 14.94
C ALA A 301 10.06 17.85 13.58
N ALA A 302 10.48 19.12 13.59
CA ALA A 302 10.79 19.89 12.39
C ALA A 302 11.94 20.90 12.62
N ASP A 303 12.87 20.96 11.66
CA ASP A 303 14.02 21.89 11.64
C ASP A 303 13.92 22.95 10.52
N ASP A 304 12.86 22.88 9.71
CA ASP A 304 12.62 23.75 8.56
C ASP A 304 11.90 25.06 8.90
N GLY A 305 11.57 25.26 10.19
CA GLY A 305 10.90 26.45 10.70
C GLY A 305 9.40 26.51 10.42
N ARG A 306 8.77 25.43 9.93
CA ARG A 306 7.32 25.40 9.71
C ARG A 306 6.53 25.46 11.03
N GLY A 307 5.41 26.16 11.02
CA GLY A 307 4.44 26.11 12.11
C GLY A 307 3.65 24.80 12.12
N GLY A 308 3.07 24.45 13.27
CA GLY A 308 2.21 23.26 13.43
C GLY A 308 2.96 21.94 13.56
N ALA A 309 4.26 21.95 13.86
CA ALA A 309 5.06 20.78 14.22
C ALA A 309 5.95 21.12 15.43
N VAL A 310 6.37 20.10 16.18
CA VAL A 310 7.29 20.28 17.30
C VAL A 310 8.65 20.75 16.76
N VAL A 311 9.21 21.82 17.31
CA VAL A 311 10.53 22.32 16.90
C VAL A 311 11.60 21.29 17.29
N SER A 312 12.48 20.94 16.36
CA SER A 312 13.57 20.00 16.62
C SER A 312 14.58 20.56 17.62
N ASP A 313 14.98 19.74 18.58
CA ASP A 313 16.10 20.01 19.48
C ASP A 313 17.21 18.99 19.19
N ASP A 314 18.33 19.45 18.64
CA ASP A 314 19.49 18.60 18.31
C ASP A 314 20.09 17.89 19.54
N SER A 315 19.87 18.43 20.74
CA SER A 315 20.30 17.81 22.00
C SER A 315 19.35 16.71 22.47
N LYS A 316 18.12 16.68 21.95
CA LYS A 316 17.04 15.73 22.28
C LYS A 316 16.32 15.25 21.01
N PRO A 317 16.97 14.46 20.14
CA PRO A 317 16.34 13.96 18.92
C PRO A 317 15.19 13.00 19.26
N VAL A 318 13.94 13.46 19.07
CA VAL A 318 12.71 12.68 19.33
C VAL A 318 12.27 11.79 18.17
N VAL A 319 12.84 12.01 16.97
CA VAL A 319 12.63 11.21 15.76
C VAL A 319 13.95 11.02 15.02
N GLY A 320 14.02 9.98 14.20
CA GLY A 320 15.11 9.77 13.28
C GLY A 320 15.04 10.65 12.03
N TYR A 321 15.99 10.42 11.12
CA TYR A 321 16.08 11.13 9.84
C TYR A 321 14.88 10.93 8.90
N VAL A 322 14.04 9.93 9.17
CA VAL A 322 12.85 9.66 8.36
C VAL A 322 11.69 10.52 8.84
N GLY A 323 11.45 10.59 10.15
CA GLY A 323 10.33 11.32 10.74
C GLY A 323 10.54 12.83 10.86
N ILE A 324 11.78 13.33 10.80
CA ILE A 324 12.02 14.79 10.81
C ILE A 324 11.41 15.45 9.57
N ASN A 325 10.79 16.62 9.76
CA ASN A 325 10.12 17.39 8.71
C ASN A 325 8.99 16.62 7.99
N THR A 326 8.32 15.68 8.67
CA THR A 326 7.12 14.99 8.17
C THR A 326 5.85 15.51 8.84
N GLY A 327 4.93 16.05 8.04
CA GLY A 327 3.59 16.50 8.46
C GLY A 327 3.50 17.45 9.68
N PHE A 328 2.35 17.46 10.33
CA PHE A 328 1.91 18.44 11.33
C PHE A 328 1.28 17.73 12.54
N ASN A 329 1.45 18.29 13.73
CA ASN A 329 1.07 17.70 15.01
C ASN A 329 -0.42 17.89 15.33
N ALA A 330 -1.27 17.05 14.75
CA ALA A 330 -2.72 17.11 15.00
C ALA A 330 -3.13 16.73 16.44
N TYR A 331 -2.24 16.16 17.26
CA TYR A 331 -2.57 15.83 18.66
C TYR A 331 -2.81 17.06 19.52
N GLU A 332 -2.29 18.22 19.14
CA GLU A 332 -2.51 19.48 19.89
C GLU A 332 -4.00 19.83 19.98
N LEU A 333 -4.78 19.53 18.94
CA LEU A 333 -6.22 19.80 18.94
C LEU A 333 -7.06 18.75 19.69
N ARG A 334 -6.48 17.57 19.95
CA ARG A 334 -7.18 16.44 20.57
C ARG A 334 -7.29 16.65 22.08
N THR A 335 -8.43 16.27 22.65
CA THR A 335 -8.65 16.27 24.10
C THR A 335 -9.21 14.94 24.57
N THR A 336 -9.18 14.66 25.88
CA THR A 336 -9.80 13.46 26.45
C THR A 336 -11.32 13.46 26.34
N GLN A 337 -11.96 14.64 26.22
CA GLN A 337 -13.40 14.77 26.01
C GLN A 337 -13.81 14.52 24.55
N THR A 338 -12.94 14.89 23.62
CA THR A 338 -13.14 14.78 22.16
C THR A 338 -11.96 14.03 21.51
N PRO A 339 -11.76 12.73 21.81
CA PRO A 339 -10.57 11.99 21.37
C PRO A 339 -10.58 11.62 19.88
N TYR A 340 -11.77 11.53 19.27
CA TYR A 340 -11.93 11.11 17.88
C TYR A 340 -12.53 12.19 16.99
N PHE A 341 -13.42 13.02 17.53
CA PHE A 341 -13.95 14.17 16.81
C PHE A 341 -14.32 15.28 17.79
N ALA A 342 -14.20 16.52 17.35
CA ALA A 342 -14.61 17.72 18.06
C ALA A 342 -15.52 18.57 17.17
N THR A 343 -16.49 19.26 17.76
CA THR A 343 -17.40 20.17 17.05
C THR A 343 -17.03 21.62 17.30
N GLY A 344 -17.50 22.54 16.44
CA GLY A 344 -17.25 23.97 16.60
C GLY A 344 -15.88 24.43 16.10
N GLY A 345 -15.28 23.67 15.18
CA GLY A 345 -14.04 24.06 14.50
C GLY A 345 -14.24 25.32 13.65
N VAL A 346 -13.29 26.26 13.73
CA VAL A 346 -13.29 27.51 12.97
C VAL A 346 -12.01 27.56 12.15
N VAL A 347 -12.14 27.94 10.88
CA VAL A 347 -11.02 28.03 9.94
C VAL A 347 -10.75 29.47 9.55
N LYS A 348 -9.48 29.85 9.54
CA LYS A 348 -8.98 31.10 8.97
C LYS A 348 -8.03 30.79 7.82
N THR A 349 -8.31 31.35 6.65
CA THR A 349 -7.46 31.21 5.46
C THR A 349 -6.17 32.00 5.61
N THR A 350 -5.07 31.49 5.06
CA THR A 350 -3.77 32.17 5.01
C THR A 350 -3.32 32.38 3.55
N GLU A 351 -2.38 33.29 3.32
CA GLU A 351 -1.72 33.44 2.00
C GLU A 351 -0.59 32.43 1.78
N GLU A 352 -0.25 31.65 2.83
CA GLU A 352 0.86 30.71 2.83
C GLU A 352 0.52 29.44 2.04
N LYS A 353 1.54 28.86 1.41
CA LYS A 353 1.43 27.62 0.64
C LYS A 353 2.51 26.64 1.07
N TYR A 354 2.17 25.36 1.10
CA TYR A 354 3.05 24.29 1.54
C TYR A 354 3.30 23.26 0.43
N PRO A 355 4.58 22.89 0.17
CA PRO A 355 4.88 21.89 -0.85
C PRO A 355 4.41 20.50 -0.41
N VAL A 356 3.64 19.84 -1.27
CA VAL A 356 3.07 18.50 -1.03
C VAL A 356 3.56 17.51 -2.07
N ALA A 357 3.80 16.26 -1.66
CA ALA A 357 4.25 15.19 -2.54
C ALA A 357 3.12 14.19 -2.81
N LEU A 358 2.46 14.35 -3.96
CA LEU A 358 1.41 13.45 -4.43
C LEU A 358 1.97 12.49 -5.49
N THR A 359 1.66 11.19 -5.40
CA THR A 359 2.05 10.22 -6.44
C THR A 359 1.10 10.16 -7.62
N GLN A 360 -0.04 10.88 -7.54
CA GLN A 360 -1.07 10.89 -8.57
C GLN A 360 -1.68 12.29 -8.70
N GLU A 361 -1.69 12.81 -9.92
CA GLU A 361 -2.17 14.17 -10.22
C GLU A 361 -3.62 14.20 -10.71
N HIS A 362 -4.03 13.19 -11.49
CA HIS A 362 -5.35 13.12 -12.11
C HIS A 362 -6.28 12.26 -11.27
N ASN A 363 -7.47 12.77 -10.91
CA ASN A 363 -8.39 12.10 -9.98
C ASN A 363 -9.47 11.24 -10.66
N SER A 364 -9.75 11.50 -11.94
CA SER A 364 -10.77 10.82 -12.75
C SER A 364 -10.15 10.12 -13.95
N MET A 365 -10.95 9.33 -14.67
CA MET A 365 -10.49 8.60 -15.85
C MET A 365 -10.65 9.37 -17.18
N TYR A 366 -11.26 10.55 -17.21
CA TYR A 366 -11.50 11.32 -18.45
C TYR A 366 -12.22 10.48 -19.52
N GLY A 367 -13.26 9.76 -19.08
CA GLY A 367 -14.04 8.85 -19.93
C GLY A 367 -13.33 7.57 -20.38
N ARG A 368 -12.11 7.28 -19.92
CA ARG A 368 -11.36 6.07 -20.31
C ARG A 368 -11.81 4.86 -19.50
N ALA A 369 -11.95 3.71 -20.14
CA ALA A 369 -12.29 2.46 -19.48
C ALA A 369 -11.07 1.72 -18.91
N LEU A 370 -10.34 2.34 -17.98
CA LEU A 370 -9.16 1.73 -17.34
C LEU A 370 -9.55 0.73 -16.23
N ALA A 371 -10.33 1.19 -15.25
CA ALA A 371 -10.90 0.37 -14.19
C ALA A 371 -12.38 0.10 -14.50
N ARG A 372 -12.69 -1.13 -14.93
CA ARG A 372 -14.03 -1.49 -15.40
C ARG A 372 -14.99 -1.85 -14.28
N GLU A 373 -16.21 -1.36 -14.43
CA GLU A 373 -17.30 -1.54 -13.46
C GLU A 373 -18.57 -2.00 -14.18
N VAL A 374 -19.30 -2.89 -13.51
CA VAL A 374 -20.65 -3.34 -13.87
C VAL A 374 -21.53 -3.25 -12.63
N SER A 375 -22.84 -3.27 -12.80
CA SER A 375 -23.83 -3.17 -11.71
C SER A 375 -24.84 -4.31 -11.76
N THR A 376 -25.28 -4.79 -10.61
CA THR A 376 -26.40 -5.73 -10.50
C THR A 376 -27.73 -5.10 -10.93
N ASN A 377 -27.89 -3.79 -10.72
CA ASN A 377 -29.05 -3.04 -11.21
C ASN A 377 -29.01 -2.88 -12.73
N THR A 378 -30.20 -2.80 -13.32
CA THR A 378 -30.36 -2.43 -14.74
C THR A 378 -30.02 -0.95 -14.93
N LEU A 379 -29.14 -0.66 -15.88
CA LEU A 379 -28.74 0.70 -16.22
C LEU A 379 -29.22 1.04 -17.63
N GLU A 380 -29.76 2.24 -17.84
CA GLU A 380 -30.37 2.61 -19.12
C GLU A 380 -29.44 2.40 -20.33
N ILE A 381 -28.15 2.79 -20.24
CA ILE A 381 -27.21 2.63 -21.36
C ILE A 381 -26.62 1.21 -21.43
N LYS A 382 -26.36 0.60 -20.26
CA LYS A 382 -25.57 -0.63 -20.19
C LYS A 382 -26.41 -1.91 -20.22
N GLY A 383 -27.72 -1.81 -20.00
CA GLY A 383 -28.66 -2.92 -19.92
C GLY A 383 -28.69 -3.60 -18.55
N ASP A 384 -29.27 -4.79 -18.51
CA ASP A 384 -29.28 -5.64 -17.31
C ASP A 384 -27.88 -6.17 -16.97
N PHE A 385 -27.73 -6.77 -15.78
CA PHE A 385 -26.45 -7.30 -15.32
C PHE A 385 -25.82 -8.30 -16.32
N ALA A 386 -26.63 -9.17 -16.93
CA ALA A 386 -26.14 -10.15 -17.90
C ALA A 386 -25.56 -9.48 -19.16
N THR A 387 -26.21 -8.43 -19.66
CA THR A 387 -25.74 -7.62 -20.78
C THR A 387 -24.47 -6.85 -20.42
N GLN A 388 -24.43 -6.27 -19.22
CA GLN A 388 -23.26 -5.58 -18.69
C GLN A 388 -22.04 -6.49 -18.62
N MET A 389 -22.20 -7.71 -18.09
CA MET A 389 -21.16 -8.73 -18.00
C MET A 389 -20.59 -9.10 -19.38
N LYS A 390 -21.46 -9.33 -20.38
CA LYS A 390 -21.03 -9.64 -21.76
C LYS A 390 -20.23 -8.50 -22.40
N ARG A 391 -20.49 -7.25 -21.99
CA ARG A 391 -19.84 -6.06 -22.54
C ARG A 391 -18.53 -5.69 -21.86
N VAL A 392 -18.14 -6.35 -20.76
CA VAL A 392 -16.94 -6.00 -19.98
C VAL A 392 -15.70 -5.84 -20.87
N LYS A 393 -15.44 -6.79 -21.78
CA LYS A 393 -14.27 -6.75 -22.70
C LYS A 393 -14.33 -5.62 -23.73
N LYS A 394 -15.52 -5.08 -24.02
CA LYS A 394 -15.80 -4.07 -25.05
C LYS A 394 -16.17 -2.71 -24.45
N GLN A 395 -15.83 -2.42 -23.19
CA GLN A 395 -16.05 -1.09 -22.60
C GLN A 395 -15.00 -0.07 -23.07
N GLY A 396 -15.40 1.20 -23.20
CA GLY A 396 -14.53 2.30 -23.64
C GLY A 396 -14.03 2.11 -25.06
N MET A 397 -12.77 2.46 -25.33
CA MET A 397 -12.20 2.40 -26.69
C MET A 397 -12.24 1.00 -27.33
N ASP A 398 -12.29 -0.07 -26.52
CA ASP A 398 -12.32 -1.44 -27.03
C ASP A 398 -13.65 -1.81 -27.73
N SER A 399 -14.71 -0.99 -27.61
CA SER A 399 -15.95 -1.13 -28.41
C SER A 399 -15.73 -0.81 -29.90
N HIS A 400 -14.81 0.10 -30.20
CA HIS A 400 -14.52 0.61 -31.56
C HIS A 400 -13.26 0.04 -32.17
N ALA A 401 -12.41 -0.58 -31.33
CA ALA A 401 -11.22 -1.24 -31.81
C ALA A 401 -11.60 -2.47 -32.65
N PRO A 402 -11.14 -2.57 -33.91
CA PRO A 402 -11.24 -3.81 -34.66
C PRO A 402 -10.42 -4.89 -33.97
N ASP A 403 -10.59 -6.13 -34.39
CA ASP A 403 -9.78 -7.22 -33.86
C ASP A 403 -8.30 -6.94 -34.10
N ASN A 404 -7.52 -7.12 -33.04
CA ASN A 404 -6.10 -6.83 -33.04
C ASN A 404 -5.35 -7.77 -33.97
N ILE A 405 -4.78 -7.22 -35.05
CA ILE A 405 -3.89 -7.92 -35.96
C ILE A 405 -2.47 -7.43 -35.69
N SER A 406 -1.56 -8.36 -35.39
CA SER A 406 -0.14 -8.02 -35.30
C SER A 406 0.57 -8.25 -36.62
N LEU A 407 1.30 -7.23 -37.09
CA LEU A 407 2.24 -7.37 -38.21
C LEU A 407 3.49 -8.17 -37.79
N TYR A 408 3.86 -8.08 -36.50
CA TYR A 408 4.94 -8.87 -35.92
C TYR A 408 4.39 -10.21 -35.45
N LYS A 409 4.77 -11.28 -36.12
CA LYS A 409 4.50 -12.63 -35.62
C LYS A 409 5.52 -12.95 -34.54
N PRO A 410 5.13 -13.52 -33.39
CA PRO A 410 6.05 -13.86 -32.31
C PRO A 410 6.94 -15.08 -32.64
N GLU A 411 7.24 -15.32 -33.92
CA GLU A 411 8.09 -16.40 -34.39
C GLU A 411 9.53 -16.19 -33.88
N GLY A 412 10.22 -17.29 -33.59
CA GLY A 412 11.64 -17.21 -33.23
C GLY A 412 12.52 -17.23 -34.47
N SER A 413 13.81 -17.03 -34.27
CA SER A 413 14.76 -17.01 -35.39
C SER A 413 14.95 -18.40 -35.98
N GLU A 414 14.71 -18.56 -37.29
CA GLU A 414 15.05 -19.80 -38.01
C GLU A 414 16.54 -20.15 -37.90
N THR A 415 17.40 -19.14 -37.78
CA THR A 415 18.87 -19.29 -37.71
C THR A 415 19.38 -19.59 -36.30
N TRP A 416 18.71 -19.06 -35.27
CA TRP A 416 19.23 -19.07 -33.89
C TRP A 416 18.42 -19.97 -32.95
N SER A 417 17.21 -20.39 -33.32
CA SER A 417 16.35 -21.28 -32.52
C SER A 417 16.67 -22.76 -32.79
N LYS A 418 16.92 -23.51 -31.72
CA LYS A 418 17.35 -24.92 -31.81
C LYS A 418 16.20 -25.94 -31.88
N THR A 419 14.99 -25.55 -31.52
CA THR A 419 13.82 -26.45 -31.50
C THR A 419 12.74 -25.95 -32.46
N GLU A 420 11.92 -26.86 -32.98
CA GLU A 420 10.79 -26.50 -33.84
C GLU A 420 9.78 -25.60 -33.13
N LEU A 421 9.56 -25.79 -31.82
CA LEU A 421 8.73 -24.90 -31.03
C LEU A 421 9.35 -23.51 -30.92
N ALA A 422 10.66 -23.41 -30.67
CA ALA A 422 11.36 -22.13 -30.60
C ALA A 422 11.46 -21.39 -31.94
N LYS A 423 11.22 -22.07 -33.07
CA LYS A 423 11.02 -21.41 -34.38
C LYS A 423 9.61 -20.84 -34.50
N LYS A 424 8.60 -21.55 -34.00
CA LYS A 424 7.19 -21.12 -34.02
C LYS A 424 6.87 -19.99 -33.04
N THR A 425 7.54 -19.97 -31.89
CA THR A 425 7.40 -18.91 -30.89
C THR A 425 8.72 -18.69 -30.14
N HIS A 426 9.10 -17.44 -29.89
CA HIS A 426 10.25 -17.15 -29.00
C HIS A 426 9.92 -17.36 -27.51
N LEU A 427 8.64 -17.52 -27.17
CA LEU A 427 8.15 -17.86 -25.82
C LEU A 427 7.96 -19.37 -25.71
N ALA A 428 9.04 -20.13 -25.85
CA ALA A 428 8.97 -21.56 -26.17
C ALA A 428 8.98 -22.52 -24.96
N ASP A 429 8.85 -22.03 -23.72
CA ASP A 429 8.87 -22.93 -22.56
C ASP A 429 7.56 -23.73 -22.44
N GLU A 430 7.66 -25.05 -22.59
CA GLU A 430 6.54 -26.02 -22.55
C GLU A 430 6.06 -26.34 -21.12
N ILE A 431 6.78 -25.87 -20.09
CA ILE A 431 6.57 -26.28 -18.70
C ILE A 431 5.87 -25.14 -17.93
N HIS A 432 6.31 -23.91 -18.14
CA HIS A 432 5.98 -22.70 -17.38
C HIS A 432 5.66 -21.53 -18.31
N GLN A 433 4.43 -21.02 -18.22
CA GLN A 433 4.03 -19.73 -18.79
C GLN A 433 3.36 -18.90 -17.71
N TRP A 434 4.03 -17.88 -17.19
CA TRP A 434 3.53 -17.16 -16.02
C TRP A 434 2.50 -16.09 -16.38
N GLY A 435 1.45 -15.98 -15.58
CA GLY A 435 0.38 -14.98 -15.74
C GLY A 435 -0.14 -14.47 -14.39
N MET A 436 -0.85 -13.35 -14.43
CA MET A 436 -1.47 -12.73 -13.26
C MET A 436 -2.89 -12.25 -13.60
N ALA A 437 -3.79 -12.30 -12.63
CA ALA A 437 -5.12 -11.70 -12.69
C ALA A 437 -5.39 -10.93 -11.38
N ILE A 438 -5.92 -9.72 -11.48
CA ILE A 438 -6.23 -8.86 -10.32
C ILE A 438 -7.73 -8.62 -10.24
N ASP A 439 -8.38 -9.04 -9.16
CA ASP A 439 -9.81 -8.79 -8.92
C ASP A 439 -10.05 -7.41 -8.30
N LEU A 440 -10.61 -6.49 -9.08
CA LEU A 440 -10.93 -5.14 -8.59
C LEU A 440 -12.15 -5.11 -7.67
N ASN A 441 -12.91 -6.21 -7.59
CA ASN A 441 -14.05 -6.31 -6.69
C ASN A 441 -13.64 -6.49 -5.24
N THR A 442 -12.51 -7.17 -4.98
CA THR A 442 -11.98 -7.41 -3.64
C THR A 442 -10.79 -6.51 -3.29
N CYS A 443 -10.23 -5.79 -4.27
CA CYS A 443 -9.18 -4.83 -4.01
C CYS A 443 -9.73 -3.61 -3.25
N THR A 444 -9.25 -3.37 -2.03
CA THR A 444 -9.64 -2.22 -1.19
C THR A 444 -8.69 -1.03 -1.33
N GLY A 445 -7.58 -1.17 -2.06
CA GLY A 445 -6.57 -0.11 -2.16
C GLY A 445 -5.62 0.02 -0.97
N CYS A 446 -5.49 -1.02 -0.13
CA CYS A 446 -4.73 -0.97 1.14
C CYS A 446 -3.19 -0.80 1.05
N ASN A 447 -2.60 -0.69 -0.15
CA ASN A 447 -1.15 -0.59 -0.39
C ASN A 447 -0.23 -1.69 0.16
N ALA A 448 -0.75 -2.73 0.83
CA ALA A 448 0.09 -3.84 1.31
C ALA A 448 0.91 -4.50 0.19
N CYS A 449 0.33 -4.62 -1.01
CA CYS A 449 1.03 -5.14 -2.18
C CYS A 449 2.20 -4.26 -2.66
N LEU A 450 2.13 -2.94 -2.43
CA LEU A 450 3.16 -1.96 -2.79
C LEU A 450 4.36 -2.10 -1.84
N VAL A 451 4.10 -2.05 -0.52
CA VAL A 451 5.16 -2.19 0.50
C VAL A 451 5.81 -3.57 0.42
N ALA A 452 5.04 -4.64 0.20
CA ALA A 452 5.60 -5.98 0.02
C ALA A 452 6.49 -6.09 -1.23
N CYS A 453 6.11 -5.42 -2.32
CA CYS A 453 6.95 -5.37 -3.51
C CYS A 453 8.26 -4.63 -3.24
N GLN A 454 8.21 -3.55 -2.45
CA GLN A 454 9.38 -2.78 -2.02
C GLN A 454 10.32 -3.59 -1.13
N ALA A 455 9.79 -4.27 -0.12
CA ALA A 455 10.54 -5.13 0.78
C ALA A 455 11.18 -6.33 0.06
N GLU A 456 10.42 -7.04 -0.77
CA GLU A 456 10.90 -8.23 -1.47
C GLU A 456 11.97 -7.90 -2.52
N ASN A 457 11.79 -6.80 -3.25
CA ASN A 457 12.57 -6.50 -4.44
C ASN A 457 13.61 -5.40 -4.21
N ASN A 458 14.01 -5.11 -2.97
CA ASN A 458 15.04 -4.10 -2.65
C ASN A 458 14.80 -2.74 -3.32
N ILE A 459 13.53 -2.32 -3.42
CA ILE A 459 13.20 -1.03 -4.04
C ILE A 459 13.65 0.08 -3.09
N PRO A 460 14.46 1.04 -3.56
CA PRO A 460 14.93 2.12 -2.70
C PRO A 460 13.78 3.06 -2.34
N VAL A 461 13.90 3.71 -1.18
CA VAL A 461 13.01 4.81 -0.81
C VAL A 461 13.44 6.10 -1.50
N VAL A 462 12.48 6.92 -1.92
CA VAL A 462 12.68 8.24 -2.48
C VAL A 462 12.11 9.31 -1.54
N GLY A 463 12.91 10.34 -1.23
CA GLY A 463 12.49 11.42 -0.34
C GLY A 463 11.42 12.34 -0.95
N LYS A 464 10.69 13.05 -0.08
CA LYS A 464 9.55 13.94 -0.40
C LYS A 464 9.74 14.80 -1.66
N THR A 465 10.83 15.56 -1.74
CA THR A 465 11.10 16.46 -2.88
C THR A 465 11.17 15.71 -4.21
N GLN A 466 11.75 14.51 -4.23
CA GLN A 466 11.89 13.73 -5.46
C GLN A 466 10.59 12.99 -5.82
N VAL A 467 9.79 12.59 -4.83
CA VAL A 467 8.44 12.06 -5.07
C VAL A 467 7.54 13.13 -5.67
N ALA A 468 7.60 14.38 -5.18
CA ALA A 468 6.87 15.50 -5.77
C ALA A 468 7.20 15.70 -7.27
N MET A 469 8.41 15.35 -7.71
CA MET A 469 8.84 15.37 -9.12
C MET A 469 8.39 14.15 -9.95
N GLY A 470 7.55 13.25 -9.41
CA GLY A 470 7.11 12.02 -10.08
C GLY A 470 8.23 10.98 -10.27
N ARG A 471 9.15 10.91 -9.31
CA ARG A 471 10.33 10.00 -9.35
C ARG A 471 10.28 8.89 -8.30
N GLU A 472 9.09 8.59 -7.78
CA GLU A 472 8.88 7.50 -6.83
C GLU A 472 9.25 6.14 -7.45
N MET A 473 9.79 5.23 -6.63
CA MET A 473 10.34 3.96 -7.13
C MET A 473 9.37 2.77 -7.02
N HIS A 474 8.06 3.00 -6.94
CA HIS A 474 7.05 1.95 -6.81
C HIS A 474 6.87 1.12 -8.09
N TRP A 475 7.12 -0.19 -8.02
CA TRP A 475 6.96 -1.13 -9.15
C TRP A 475 5.51 -1.57 -9.38
N ILE A 476 4.71 -1.54 -8.33
CA ILE A 476 3.26 -1.65 -8.36
C ILE A 476 2.75 -0.39 -7.69
N ARG A 477 2.07 0.45 -8.45
CA ARG A 477 1.44 1.66 -7.93
C ARG A 477 -0.05 1.41 -7.71
N MET A 478 -0.63 2.12 -6.75
CA MET A 478 -2.06 2.06 -6.50
C MET A 478 -2.73 3.28 -7.12
N ASP A 479 -3.33 3.12 -8.29
CA ASP A 479 -4.13 4.18 -8.90
C ASP A 479 -5.50 4.24 -8.18
N ARG A 480 -6.07 5.44 -8.01
CA ARG A 480 -7.47 5.63 -7.58
C ARG A 480 -8.22 6.41 -8.64
N TYR A 481 -9.47 6.08 -8.92
CA TYR A 481 -10.30 6.91 -9.79
C TYR A 481 -11.62 7.22 -9.11
N PHE A 482 -12.03 8.49 -9.18
CA PHE A 482 -13.33 8.96 -8.75
C PHE A 482 -14.26 9.13 -9.95
N ALA A 483 -15.54 8.86 -9.74
CA ALA A 483 -16.55 8.97 -10.76
C ALA A 483 -17.89 9.39 -10.16
N SER A 484 -18.54 10.36 -10.80
CA SER A 484 -19.90 10.78 -10.50
C SER A 484 -20.68 10.95 -11.79
N GLN A 485 -22.00 10.93 -11.69
CA GLN A 485 -22.88 11.12 -12.84
C GLN A 485 -23.22 12.62 -12.98
N GLU A 486 -22.46 13.36 -13.79
CA GLU A 486 -22.68 14.80 -13.98
C GLU A 486 -23.99 15.12 -14.73
N HIS A 487 -24.39 14.27 -15.66
CA HIS A 487 -25.56 14.47 -16.52
C HIS A 487 -26.52 13.28 -16.43
N PRO A 488 -27.84 13.51 -16.44
CA PRO A 488 -28.81 12.43 -16.46
C PRO A 488 -28.70 11.63 -17.77
N VAL A 489 -29.05 10.35 -17.69
CA VAL A 489 -29.26 9.52 -18.86
C VAL A 489 -30.75 9.50 -19.15
N GLU A 490 -31.11 9.86 -20.38
CA GLU A 490 -32.50 9.84 -20.87
C GLU A 490 -32.53 9.09 -22.21
N HIS A 491 -33.44 8.12 -22.35
CA HIS A 491 -33.60 7.32 -23.57
C HIS A 491 -32.29 6.65 -24.05
N GLY A 492 -31.43 6.26 -23.11
CA GLY A 492 -30.17 5.59 -23.42
C GLY A 492 -29.02 6.51 -23.86
N HIS A 493 -29.18 7.84 -23.77
CA HIS A 493 -28.14 8.82 -24.09
C HIS A 493 -27.88 9.77 -22.91
N VAL A 494 -26.62 10.19 -22.76
CA VAL A 494 -26.27 11.22 -21.77
C VAL A 494 -26.84 12.56 -22.26
N ASN A 495 -27.73 13.16 -21.47
CA ASN A 495 -28.33 14.43 -21.82
C ASN A 495 -27.46 15.60 -21.33
N HIS A 496 -26.50 16.02 -22.15
CA HIS A 496 -25.60 17.15 -21.85
C HIS A 496 -26.32 18.51 -21.70
N SER A 497 -27.60 18.62 -22.04
CA SER A 497 -28.38 19.85 -21.85
C SER A 497 -28.93 20.00 -20.43
N LYS A 498 -28.87 18.94 -19.61
CA LYS A 498 -29.32 18.92 -18.22
C LYS A 498 -28.16 18.51 -17.32
N GLU A 499 -28.10 19.06 -16.13
CA GLU A 499 -27.16 18.62 -15.10
C GLU A 499 -27.92 17.84 -14.04
N ASN A 500 -27.29 16.79 -13.50
CA ASN A 500 -27.80 16.14 -12.31
C ASN A 500 -27.68 17.11 -11.11
N PRO A 501 -28.43 16.87 -10.02
CA PRO A 501 -28.31 17.67 -8.82
C PRO A 501 -26.86 17.77 -8.33
N GLU A 502 -26.46 18.94 -7.80
CA GLU A 502 -25.07 19.19 -7.40
C GLU A 502 -24.55 18.14 -6.40
N TRP A 503 -25.40 17.70 -5.47
CA TRP A 503 -25.08 16.66 -4.49
C TRP A 503 -24.64 15.33 -5.12
N VAL A 504 -25.09 14.99 -6.34
CA VAL A 504 -24.63 13.79 -7.07
C VAL A 504 -23.18 13.94 -7.50
N THR A 505 -22.80 15.13 -7.99
CA THR A 505 -21.42 15.41 -8.41
C THR A 505 -20.45 15.53 -7.24
N GLN A 506 -20.96 15.93 -6.07
CA GLN A 506 -20.22 16.08 -4.82
C GLN A 506 -19.97 14.74 -4.09
N ASN A 507 -20.73 13.69 -4.42
CA ASN A 507 -20.61 12.34 -3.84
C ASN A 507 -20.08 11.33 -4.88
N PRO A 508 -18.81 11.43 -5.30
CA PRO A 508 -18.25 10.49 -6.26
C PRO A 508 -17.95 9.14 -5.66
N GLU A 509 -18.07 8.11 -6.49
CA GLU A 509 -17.65 6.76 -6.17
C GLU A 509 -16.16 6.57 -6.51
N SER A 510 -15.44 5.86 -5.65
CA SER A 510 -14.01 5.58 -5.84
C SER A 510 -13.76 4.12 -6.25
N ILE A 511 -12.78 3.91 -7.14
CA ILE A 511 -12.27 2.58 -7.50
C ILE A 511 -10.74 2.56 -7.43
N PRO A 512 -10.13 1.68 -6.58
CA PRO A 512 -8.70 1.45 -6.60
C PRO A 512 -8.33 0.48 -7.73
N GLN A 513 -7.19 0.71 -8.37
CA GLN A 513 -6.62 -0.18 -9.39
C GLN A 513 -5.10 -0.27 -9.21
N PRO A 514 -4.57 -1.40 -8.72
CA PRO A 514 -3.12 -1.58 -8.67
C PRO A 514 -2.59 -1.85 -10.08
N VAL A 515 -1.60 -1.06 -10.50
CA VAL A 515 -0.97 -1.16 -11.82
C VAL A 515 0.52 -1.43 -11.66
N ALA A 516 0.95 -2.54 -12.25
CA ALA A 516 2.35 -2.96 -12.33
C ALA A 516 2.74 -3.23 -13.79
N CYS A 517 3.96 -3.71 -14.03
CA CYS A 517 4.33 -4.23 -15.35
C CYS A 517 3.53 -5.48 -15.67
N VAL A 518 2.71 -5.41 -16.72
CA VAL A 518 1.78 -6.47 -17.13
C VAL A 518 2.42 -7.63 -17.91
N GLN A 519 3.76 -7.63 -18.05
CA GLN A 519 4.55 -8.59 -18.84
C GLN A 519 3.94 -8.85 -20.23
N CYS A 520 3.80 -7.79 -21.03
CA CYS A 520 3.32 -7.83 -22.39
C CYS A 520 4.04 -8.90 -23.23
N GLU A 521 3.35 -9.71 -24.03
CA GLU A 521 4.01 -10.55 -25.05
C GLU A 521 4.49 -9.70 -26.23
N MET A 522 3.71 -8.70 -26.62
CA MET A 522 4.11 -7.68 -27.59
C MET A 522 4.59 -6.46 -26.84
N ALA A 523 5.81 -6.55 -26.30
CA ALA A 523 6.37 -5.55 -25.40
C ALA A 523 6.98 -4.36 -26.17
N PRO A 524 6.31 -3.18 -26.25
CA PRO A 524 6.87 -2.01 -26.94
C PRO A 524 8.13 -1.47 -26.25
N CYS A 525 8.29 -1.79 -24.97
CA CYS A 525 9.44 -1.36 -24.18
C CYS A 525 10.72 -2.15 -24.46
N GLU A 526 10.64 -3.30 -25.13
CA GLU A 526 11.82 -4.10 -25.51
C GLU A 526 12.47 -3.60 -26.79
N THR A 527 11.66 -3.41 -27.84
CA THR A 527 12.12 -3.03 -29.18
C THR A 527 12.85 -1.68 -29.22
N VAL A 528 12.61 -0.82 -28.24
CA VAL A 528 13.23 0.50 -28.11
C VAL A 528 14.51 0.52 -27.27
N CYS A 529 14.93 -0.61 -26.71
CA CYS A 529 16.14 -0.68 -25.90
C CYS A 529 17.38 -0.89 -26.81
N PRO A 530 18.27 0.11 -26.96
CA PRO A 530 19.39 0.02 -27.92
C PRO A 530 20.47 -0.99 -27.51
N VAL A 531 20.45 -1.48 -26.27
CA VAL A 531 21.47 -2.36 -25.69
C VAL A 531 20.92 -3.72 -25.28
N ASN A 532 19.66 -4.02 -25.61
CA ASN A 532 18.96 -5.25 -25.24
C ASN A 532 19.02 -5.54 -23.72
N ALA A 533 18.88 -4.50 -22.89
CA ALA A 533 18.77 -4.66 -21.44
C ALA A 533 17.42 -5.23 -21.00
N THR A 534 16.43 -5.25 -21.90
CA THR A 534 15.13 -5.85 -21.66
C THR A 534 14.76 -6.73 -22.84
N VAL A 535 14.39 -7.97 -22.52
CA VAL A 535 14.12 -9.05 -23.48
C VAL A 535 13.12 -10.01 -22.85
N HIS A 536 12.32 -10.71 -23.66
CA HIS A 536 11.53 -11.82 -23.16
C HIS A 536 12.38 -13.02 -22.72
N THR A 537 11.93 -13.70 -21.68
CA THR A 537 12.32 -15.09 -21.40
C THR A 537 11.38 -16.05 -22.13
N GLU A 538 11.81 -17.31 -22.31
CA GLU A 538 10.98 -18.36 -22.92
C GLU A 538 9.68 -18.63 -22.15
N GLU A 539 9.63 -18.27 -20.86
CA GLU A 539 8.45 -18.40 -19.97
C GLU A 539 7.43 -17.26 -20.12
N GLY A 540 7.73 -16.27 -20.98
CA GLY A 540 6.91 -15.09 -21.20
C GLY A 540 7.06 -14.00 -20.14
N LEU A 541 8.15 -13.99 -19.38
CA LEU A 541 8.49 -12.84 -18.55
C LEU A 541 9.21 -11.79 -19.39
N ASN A 542 8.86 -10.52 -19.24
CA ASN A 542 9.72 -9.45 -19.71
C ASN A 542 10.90 -9.37 -18.72
N SER A 543 12.09 -9.77 -19.13
CA SER A 543 13.28 -9.69 -18.28
C SER A 543 13.87 -8.28 -18.31
N MET A 544 14.42 -7.83 -17.18
CA MET A 544 15.16 -6.57 -17.08
C MET A 544 16.54 -6.86 -16.50
N ALA A 545 17.56 -6.84 -17.35
CA ALA A 545 18.96 -6.97 -16.96
C ALA A 545 19.48 -5.61 -16.48
N TYR A 546 19.47 -5.40 -15.16
CA TYR A 546 19.87 -4.13 -14.53
C TYR A 546 21.29 -3.68 -14.90
N ASN A 547 22.22 -4.63 -14.99
CA ASN A 547 23.63 -4.40 -15.33
C ASN A 547 23.87 -4.00 -16.80
N ARG A 548 22.92 -4.27 -17.71
CA ARG A 548 23.03 -3.93 -19.13
C ARG A 548 22.42 -2.57 -19.46
N CYS A 549 21.57 -2.04 -18.58
CA CYS A 549 20.88 -0.79 -18.80
C CYS A 549 21.85 0.40 -18.78
N ILE A 550 21.89 1.17 -19.86
CA ILE A 550 22.69 2.41 -19.97
C ILE A 550 21.89 3.68 -19.67
N GLY A 551 20.62 3.54 -19.27
CA GLY A 551 19.81 4.66 -18.78
C GLY A 551 19.27 5.65 -19.83
N THR A 552 19.04 5.24 -21.08
CA THR A 552 18.41 6.09 -22.12
C THR A 552 16.95 6.46 -21.84
N ARG A 553 16.29 5.72 -20.94
CA ARG A 553 14.89 5.91 -20.49
C ARG A 553 13.79 5.71 -21.54
N TYR A 554 14.14 5.43 -22.79
CA TYR A 554 13.14 5.32 -23.86
C TYR A 554 12.10 4.21 -23.63
N CYS A 555 12.51 3.11 -22.97
CA CYS A 555 11.61 2.02 -22.60
C CYS A 555 10.49 2.44 -21.64
N ALA A 556 10.67 3.49 -20.82
CA ALA A 556 9.59 4.04 -20.00
C ALA A 556 8.60 4.85 -20.84
N ASN A 557 9.09 5.65 -21.80
CA ASN A 557 8.23 6.43 -22.69
C ASN A 557 7.33 5.51 -23.52
N ASN A 558 7.89 4.44 -24.11
CA ASN A 558 7.14 3.53 -24.96
C ASN A 558 6.24 2.54 -24.19
N CYS A 559 6.37 2.47 -22.85
CA CYS A 559 5.45 1.68 -22.03
C CYS A 559 4.11 2.42 -21.89
N PRO A 560 2.99 1.88 -22.41
CA PRO A 560 1.70 2.56 -22.33
C PRO A 560 1.20 2.67 -20.87
N TYR A 561 1.60 1.72 -20.01
CA TYR A 561 1.25 1.70 -18.60
C TYR A 561 2.18 2.55 -17.71
N LYS A 562 3.26 3.10 -18.27
CA LYS A 562 4.34 3.80 -17.53
C LYS A 562 4.84 3.01 -16.31
N ALA A 563 4.91 1.68 -16.43
CA ALA A 563 5.25 0.76 -15.34
C ALA A 563 6.76 0.52 -15.15
N ARG A 564 7.62 1.35 -15.78
CA ARG A 564 9.08 1.32 -15.59
C ARG A 564 9.49 2.52 -14.75
N ARG A 565 10.33 2.29 -13.73
CA ARG A 565 10.83 3.30 -12.80
C ARG A 565 12.33 3.48 -12.98
N PHE A 566 12.81 4.72 -12.92
CA PHE A 566 14.21 5.04 -13.22
C PHE A 566 14.94 5.49 -11.96
N ASN A 567 16.10 4.88 -11.68
CA ASN A 567 17.00 5.38 -10.65
C ASN A 567 17.68 6.67 -11.11
N PHE A 568 17.08 7.83 -10.82
CA PHE A 568 17.69 9.12 -11.11
C PHE A 568 18.99 9.33 -10.36
N PHE A 569 19.02 8.91 -9.09
CA PHE A 569 20.15 9.02 -8.20
C PHE A 569 20.56 7.65 -7.64
N ASP A 570 21.66 7.62 -6.90
CA ASP A 570 22.13 6.40 -6.24
C ASP A 570 21.46 6.25 -4.86
N TYR A 571 20.13 6.06 -4.85
CA TYR A 571 19.33 5.99 -3.63
C TYR A 571 19.78 4.90 -2.65
N ASN A 572 20.47 3.87 -3.13
CA ASN A 572 20.95 2.75 -2.31
C ASN A 572 22.30 3.00 -1.63
N LYS A 573 23.14 3.89 -2.19
CA LYS A 573 24.45 4.26 -1.60
C LYS A 573 24.49 5.68 -1.05
N ARG A 574 23.43 6.45 -1.26
CA ARG A 574 23.24 7.80 -0.73
C ARG A 574 21.92 7.81 -0.01
N ASN A 575 21.94 8.00 1.30
CA ASN A 575 20.72 8.20 2.07
C ASN A 575 19.99 9.45 1.53
N PRO A 576 18.81 9.31 0.89
CA PRO A 576 18.07 10.44 0.33
C PRO A 576 17.46 11.35 1.41
N LEU A 577 17.45 10.90 2.67
CA LEU A 577 16.88 11.60 3.81
C LEU A 577 17.87 12.57 4.46
N ILE A 578 19.15 12.49 4.10
CA ILE A 578 20.17 13.42 4.57
C ILE A 578 20.30 14.56 3.56
N LYS A 579 20.08 15.80 4.01
CA LYS A 579 20.15 17.02 3.19
C LYS A 579 21.47 17.09 2.42
N GLY A 580 21.37 17.31 1.10
CA GLY A 580 22.53 17.42 0.19
C GLY A 580 23.26 16.11 -0.13
N ASN A 581 22.98 15.00 0.56
CA ASN A 581 23.71 13.74 0.38
C ASN A 581 23.45 13.10 -0.99
N LEU A 582 22.23 13.25 -1.51
CA LEU A 582 21.78 12.68 -2.79
C LEU A 582 22.58 13.21 -3.99
N TYR A 583 23.01 14.47 -3.93
CA TYR A 583 23.67 15.20 -5.02
C TYR A 583 25.19 15.10 -5.02
N LYS A 584 25.78 14.50 -3.99
CA LYS A 584 27.23 14.29 -3.93
C LYS A 584 27.69 13.45 -5.13
N GLY A 585 28.84 13.80 -5.71
CA GLY A 585 29.44 13.07 -6.83
C GLY A 585 29.99 11.69 -6.42
N PRO A 586 30.40 10.83 -7.36
CA PRO A 586 30.94 9.49 -7.06
C PRO A 586 32.11 9.46 -6.06
N PHE A 587 32.85 10.56 -5.95
CA PHE A 587 33.96 10.77 -5.02
C PHE A 587 33.54 11.32 -3.64
N GLY A 588 32.27 11.70 -3.47
CA GLY A 588 31.76 12.14 -2.17
C GLY A 588 31.57 10.96 -1.23
N GLU A 589 31.76 11.20 0.07
CA GLU A 589 31.59 10.19 1.11
C GLU A 589 30.19 9.56 1.06
N LYS A 590 30.16 8.22 1.09
CA LYS A 590 28.93 7.45 1.15
C LYS A 590 28.47 7.37 2.60
N GLN A 591 27.35 8.00 2.90
CA GLN A 591 26.68 7.85 4.18
C GLN A 591 25.53 6.87 3.99
N VAL A 592 25.80 5.60 4.27
CA VAL A 592 24.81 4.53 4.37
C VAL A 592 24.97 3.93 5.75
N GLY A 593 23.90 3.89 6.55
CA GLY A 593 23.92 3.09 7.76
C GLY A 593 24.27 1.64 7.42
N GLN A 594 24.97 0.93 8.30
CA GLN A 594 25.32 -0.48 8.03
C GLN A 594 24.08 -1.40 8.10
N THR A 595 23.08 -1.03 8.93
CA THR A 595 21.90 -1.86 9.24
C THR A 595 20.95 -2.11 8.06
N PRO A 596 20.63 -1.13 7.17
CA PRO A 596 19.80 -1.37 5.98
C PRO A 596 20.33 -2.45 5.02
N SER A 597 21.62 -2.80 5.09
CA SER A 597 22.16 -3.92 4.28
C SER A 597 21.56 -5.28 4.68
N LYS A 598 21.18 -5.46 5.95
CA LYS A 598 20.59 -6.70 6.49
C LYS A 598 19.11 -6.86 6.13
N GLN A 599 18.41 -5.75 5.86
CA GLN A 599 17.01 -5.75 5.43
C GLN A 599 16.84 -6.21 3.97
N ARG A 600 17.89 -6.08 3.15
CA ARG A 600 17.83 -6.34 1.72
C ARG A 600 17.77 -7.84 1.44
N ASN A 601 16.88 -8.23 0.54
CA ASN A 601 16.81 -9.58 0.00
C ASN A 601 18.11 -9.92 -0.74
N PRO A 602 18.88 -10.94 -0.32
CA PRO A 602 20.14 -11.29 -0.95
C PRO A 602 19.97 -11.86 -2.36
N ASN A 603 18.77 -12.32 -2.72
CA ASN A 603 18.47 -12.92 -4.02
C ASN A 603 18.06 -11.89 -5.08
N VAL A 604 17.97 -10.60 -4.73
CA VAL A 604 17.59 -9.53 -5.66
C VAL A 604 18.72 -8.51 -5.75
N THR A 605 19.13 -8.20 -6.98
CA THR A 605 20.15 -7.18 -7.23
C THR A 605 19.75 -5.84 -6.61
N VAL A 606 20.65 -5.20 -5.88
CA VAL A 606 20.50 -3.80 -5.44
C VAL A 606 20.96 -2.90 -6.59
N ARG A 607 20.06 -2.06 -7.10
CA ARG A 607 20.35 -1.28 -8.31
C ARG A 607 21.17 -0.03 -7.98
N MET A 608 21.99 0.36 -8.95
CA MET A 608 22.73 1.61 -8.96
C MET A 608 21.96 2.71 -9.68
N ARG A 609 22.46 3.95 -9.59
CA ARG A 609 21.96 5.07 -10.40
C ARG A 609 21.97 4.74 -11.90
N GLY A 610 21.07 5.36 -12.66
CA GLY A 610 21.08 5.30 -14.11
C GLY A 610 20.38 4.07 -14.70
N VAL A 611 19.73 3.25 -13.88
CA VAL A 611 19.14 1.96 -14.29
C VAL A 611 17.63 1.99 -14.18
N MET A 612 16.96 1.42 -15.20
CA MET A 612 15.51 1.18 -15.18
C MET A 612 15.15 -0.06 -14.37
N GLU A 613 14.00 0.01 -13.71
CA GLU A 613 13.40 -1.05 -12.93
C GLU A 613 11.94 -1.25 -13.31
N LYS A 614 11.39 -2.40 -12.95
CA LYS A 614 9.99 -2.75 -13.17
C LYS A 614 9.62 -3.98 -12.34
N CYS A 615 8.32 -4.22 -12.17
CA CYS A 615 7.84 -5.52 -11.70
C CYS A 615 8.36 -6.66 -12.61
N THR A 616 8.94 -7.69 -11.99
CA THR A 616 9.52 -8.88 -12.63
C THR A 616 8.73 -10.15 -12.33
N TYR A 617 7.50 -10.03 -11.81
CA TYR A 617 6.75 -11.14 -11.21
C TYR A 617 7.54 -11.89 -10.12
N CYS A 618 8.38 -11.17 -9.37
CA CYS A 618 9.23 -11.73 -8.31
C CYS A 618 10.07 -12.91 -8.83
N VAL A 619 10.79 -12.70 -9.94
CA VAL A 619 11.59 -13.74 -10.63
C VAL A 619 12.49 -14.56 -9.69
N GLN A 620 13.02 -13.96 -8.63
CA GLN A 620 13.80 -14.63 -7.59
C GLN A 620 13.02 -15.76 -6.88
N ARG A 621 11.71 -15.59 -6.68
CA ARG A 621 10.81 -16.61 -6.12
C ARG A 621 10.50 -17.70 -7.14
N LEU A 622 10.31 -17.31 -8.41
CA LEU A 622 10.09 -18.25 -9.52
C LEU A 622 11.28 -19.18 -9.72
N GLU A 623 12.49 -18.60 -9.81
CA GLU A 623 13.72 -19.37 -9.97
C GLU A 623 14.00 -20.25 -8.74
N SER A 624 13.81 -19.74 -7.53
CA SER A 624 13.95 -20.53 -6.30
C SER A 624 13.02 -21.74 -6.30
N ALA A 625 11.77 -21.57 -6.73
CA ALA A 625 10.81 -22.67 -6.79
C ALA A 625 11.14 -23.68 -7.88
N LYS A 626 11.55 -23.23 -9.07
CA LYS A 626 12.04 -24.10 -10.15
C LYS A 626 13.26 -24.92 -9.70
N ILE A 627 14.20 -24.30 -8.98
CA ILE A 627 15.37 -24.97 -8.42
C ILE A 627 14.95 -26.02 -7.39
N LYS A 628 14.07 -25.67 -6.44
CA LYS A 628 13.53 -26.62 -5.44
C LYS A 628 12.84 -27.80 -6.10
N GLN A 629 12.03 -27.57 -7.14
CA GLN A 629 11.37 -28.64 -7.88
C GLN A 629 12.40 -29.58 -8.55
N LYS A 630 13.43 -29.02 -9.21
CA LYS A 630 14.54 -29.82 -9.79
C LYS A 630 15.29 -30.61 -8.72
N GLN A 631 15.55 -30.01 -7.55
CA GLN A 631 16.21 -30.69 -6.42
C GLN A 631 15.37 -31.84 -5.87
N GLN A 632 14.06 -31.64 -5.68
CA GLN A 632 13.15 -32.70 -5.24
C GLN A 632 13.17 -33.89 -6.20
N GLN A 633 13.14 -33.63 -7.51
CA GLN A 633 13.26 -34.70 -8.50
C GLN A 633 14.59 -35.42 -8.44
N LYS A 634 15.69 -34.70 -8.15
CA LYS A 634 17.00 -35.30 -7.92
C LYS A 634 16.99 -36.24 -6.71
N VAL A 635 16.36 -35.83 -5.60
CA VAL A 635 16.21 -36.66 -4.39
C VAL A 635 15.37 -37.91 -4.67
N ASN A 636 14.20 -37.75 -5.31
CA ASN A 636 13.34 -38.86 -5.70
C ASN A 636 14.10 -39.88 -6.58
N LYS A 637 14.93 -39.39 -7.51
CA LYS A 637 15.78 -40.25 -8.35
C LYS A 637 16.83 -41.03 -7.56
N TYR A 638 17.53 -40.38 -6.63
CA TYR A 638 18.52 -41.08 -5.81
C TYR A 638 17.89 -42.16 -4.94
N ALA A 639 16.66 -41.95 -4.45
CA ALA A 639 15.92 -42.95 -3.69
C ALA A 639 15.59 -44.22 -4.51
N VAL A 640 15.53 -44.13 -5.85
CA VAL A 640 15.27 -45.27 -6.74
C VAL A 640 16.52 -46.13 -6.98
N GLY A 641 17.72 -45.67 -6.58
CA GLY A 641 18.97 -46.42 -6.69
C GLY A 641 19.50 -46.64 -8.12
N LYS A 642 18.88 -46.02 -9.14
CA LYS A 642 19.27 -46.09 -10.56
C LYS A 642 20.21 -44.97 -10.96
N LYS A 643 20.99 -45.14 -12.04
CA LYS A 643 21.83 -44.06 -12.57
C LYS A 643 20.96 -42.94 -13.13
N SER A 644 21.44 -41.69 -13.07
CA SER A 644 20.64 -40.49 -13.43
C SER A 644 20.04 -40.50 -14.85
N HIS A 645 20.67 -41.19 -15.81
CA HIS A 645 20.20 -41.32 -17.19
C HIS A 645 19.18 -42.47 -17.40
N GLU A 646 19.02 -43.36 -16.42
CA GLU A 646 18.10 -44.50 -16.47
C GLU A 646 16.72 -44.14 -15.88
N VAL A 647 16.59 -42.98 -15.23
CA VAL A 647 15.32 -42.50 -14.69
C VAL A 647 14.66 -41.54 -15.67
N ALA A 648 13.60 -42.03 -16.32
CA ALA A 648 12.72 -41.21 -17.15
C ALA A 648 12.17 -40.03 -16.35
N VAL A 649 12.20 -38.83 -16.93
CA VAL A 649 11.60 -37.62 -16.37
C VAL A 649 10.56 -37.13 -17.34
N ASP A 650 9.32 -37.09 -16.89
CA ASP A 650 8.28 -36.35 -17.60
C ASP A 650 8.49 -34.87 -17.27
N ARG A 651 9.05 -34.12 -18.23
CA ARG A 651 9.37 -32.70 -18.02
C ARG A 651 8.14 -31.89 -17.58
N ILE A 652 6.96 -32.25 -18.06
CA ILE A 652 5.71 -31.53 -17.77
C ILE A 652 5.19 -31.90 -16.39
N LYS A 653 5.24 -33.17 -15.99
CA LYS A 653 4.73 -33.60 -14.67
C LYS A 653 5.73 -33.38 -13.53
N ASP A 654 7.01 -33.65 -13.80
CA ASP A 654 8.04 -33.72 -12.78
C ASP A 654 8.73 -32.38 -12.55
N LEU A 655 8.93 -31.56 -13.60
CA LEU A 655 9.65 -30.29 -13.51
C LEU A 655 8.72 -29.07 -13.43
N ARG A 656 7.43 -29.23 -13.72
CA ARG A 656 6.45 -28.16 -13.52
C ARG A 656 6.33 -27.85 -12.04
N VAL A 657 6.35 -26.57 -11.75
CA VAL A 657 6.10 -26.07 -10.40
C VAL A 657 4.62 -26.26 -10.12
N LYS A 658 4.30 -26.94 -9.02
CA LYS A 658 2.91 -27.21 -8.62
C LYS A 658 2.11 -25.90 -8.53
N SER A 659 0.91 -25.89 -9.07
CA SER A 659 0.04 -24.72 -9.04
C SER A 659 -0.16 -24.17 -7.63
N ASN A 660 -0.17 -22.83 -7.53
CA ASN A 660 -0.37 -22.07 -6.29
C ASN A 660 0.70 -22.27 -5.20
N THR A 661 1.81 -22.98 -5.48
CA THR A 661 2.90 -23.13 -4.50
C THR A 661 3.87 -21.95 -4.49
N VAL A 662 3.94 -21.21 -5.59
CA VAL A 662 4.73 -19.98 -5.69
C VAL A 662 3.79 -18.80 -5.72
N LYS A 663 3.98 -17.92 -4.74
CA LYS A 663 3.24 -16.68 -4.63
C LYS A 663 4.20 -15.51 -4.76
N THR A 664 3.76 -14.52 -5.54
CA THR A 664 4.49 -13.24 -5.64
C THR A 664 4.30 -12.44 -4.37
N ALA A 665 5.21 -11.51 -4.07
CA ALA A 665 5.11 -10.71 -2.84
C ALA A 665 3.79 -9.91 -2.76
N CYS A 666 3.33 -9.35 -3.89
CA CYS A 666 2.05 -8.65 -3.94
C CYS A 666 0.83 -9.58 -3.76
N GLN A 667 0.95 -10.86 -4.12
CA GLN A 667 -0.08 -11.86 -3.86
C GLN A 667 -0.10 -12.30 -2.41
N ASP A 668 1.06 -12.58 -1.82
CA ASP A 668 1.16 -13.01 -0.41
C ASP A 668 0.68 -11.95 0.57
N ALA A 669 0.99 -10.67 0.29
CA ALA A 669 0.64 -9.57 1.19
C ALA A 669 -0.80 -9.06 0.99
N CYS A 670 -1.54 -9.53 -0.01
CA CYS A 670 -2.89 -9.03 -0.28
C CYS A 670 -3.90 -9.69 0.69
N PRO A 671 -4.48 -8.94 1.65
CA PRO A 671 -5.36 -9.53 2.65
C PRO A 671 -6.70 -10.02 2.07
N THR A 672 -7.09 -9.51 0.89
CA THR A 672 -8.35 -9.83 0.22
C THR A 672 -8.20 -10.84 -0.91
N ASP A 673 -7.01 -11.45 -1.05
CA ASP A 673 -6.69 -12.42 -2.11
C ASP A 673 -7.00 -11.89 -3.54
N ALA A 674 -6.95 -10.58 -3.75
CA ALA A 674 -7.28 -9.94 -5.03
C ALA A 674 -6.30 -10.34 -6.16
N VAL A 675 -5.05 -10.67 -5.84
CA VAL A 675 -4.02 -11.02 -6.84
C VAL A 675 -3.92 -12.53 -6.99
N SER A 676 -4.22 -13.04 -8.18
CA SER A 676 -4.03 -14.44 -8.56
C SER A 676 -2.87 -14.58 -9.54
N PHE A 677 -1.78 -15.20 -9.12
CA PHE A 677 -0.62 -15.50 -9.96
C PHE A 677 -0.44 -17.01 -10.15
N GLY A 678 0.03 -17.43 -11.32
CA GLY A 678 0.28 -18.85 -11.60
C GLY A 678 0.72 -19.16 -13.02
N ASN A 679 0.72 -20.45 -13.35
CA ASN A 679 1.11 -20.98 -14.66
C ASN A 679 -0.12 -21.14 -15.57
N LEU A 680 -0.09 -20.48 -16.73
CA LEU A 680 -1.13 -20.50 -17.75
C LEU A 680 -1.23 -21.83 -18.52
N LEU A 681 -0.17 -22.66 -18.49
CA LEU A 681 -0.21 -24.03 -19.04
C LEU A 681 -0.88 -25.03 -18.11
N ASP A 682 -1.19 -24.65 -16.87
CA ASP A 682 -1.94 -25.46 -15.93
C ASP A 682 -3.40 -24.98 -15.86
N ASN A 683 -4.25 -25.74 -16.55
CA ASN A 683 -5.68 -25.50 -16.64
C ASN A 683 -6.42 -25.48 -15.28
N THR A 684 -5.82 -26.01 -14.22
CA THR A 684 -6.39 -26.00 -12.86
C THR A 684 -5.97 -24.77 -12.03
N SER A 685 -5.06 -23.95 -12.55
CA SER A 685 -4.50 -22.81 -11.81
C SER A 685 -5.56 -21.73 -11.51
N LYS A 686 -5.42 -21.04 -10.36
CA LYS A 686 -6.30 -19.92 -9.99
C LYS A 686 -6.29 -18.83 -11.07
N VAL A 687 -5.13 -18.55 -11.67
CA VAL A 687 -5.02 -17.53 -12.73
C VAL A 687 -5.76 -17.94 -14.00
N VAL A 688 -5.77 -19.22 -14.40
CA VAL A 688 -6.51 -19.67 -15.59
C VAL A 688 -8.02 -19.58 -15.36
N ARG A 689 -8.51 -19.85 -14.15
CA ARG A 689 -9.94 -19.62 -13.82
C ARG A 689 -10.32 -18.14 -13.86
N ALA A 690 -9.41 -17.24 -13.47
CA ALA A 690 -9.65 -15.80 -13.49
C ALA A 690 -9.51 -15.21 -14.91
N LYS A 691 -8.34 -15.38 -15.55
CA LYS A 691 -7.97 -14.77 -16.84
C LYS A 691 -8.37 -15.60 -18.06
N GLY A 692 -8.35 -16.93 -17.93
CA GLY A 692 -8.32 -17.85 -19.06
C GLY A 692 -6.89 -18.10 -19.56
N ASN A 693 -6.76 -18.94 -20.59
CA ASN A 693 -5.48 -19.31 -21.21
C ASN A 693 -5.41 -18.92 -22.70
N VAL A 694 -6.20 -17.93 -23.10
CA VAL A 694 -6.35 -17.48 -24.50
C VAL A 694 -5.22 -16.50 -24.88
N LEU A 695 -3.99 -16.99 -24.88
CA LEU A 695 -2.81 -16.30 -25.40
C LEU A 695 -2.24 -17.08 -26.59
N ASP A 696 -1.77 -16.37 -27.62
CA ASP A 696 -1.21 -16.98 -28.82
C ASP A 696 -0.03 -17.89 -28.48
N SER A 697 0.84 -17.49 -27.54
CA SER A 697 1.96 -18.33 -27.13
C SER A 697 1.48 -19.65 -26.52
N VAL A 698 0.47 -19.61 -25.64
CA VAL A 698 -0.10 -20.81 -25.00
C VAL A 698 -0.72 -21.74 -26.04
N LYS A 699 -1.46 -21.18 -27.00
CA LYS A 699 -2.04 -21.94 -28.12
C LYS A 699 -0.97 -22.59 -28.98
N ILE A 700 0.12 -21.87 -29.30
CA ILE A 700 1.24 -22.40 -30.09
C ILE A 700 1.96 -23.52 -29.33
N ILE A 701 2.19 -23.36 -28.02
CA ILE A 701 2.89 -24.33 -27.16
C ILE A 701 2.06 -25.61 -27.00
N GLN A 702 0.77 -25.51 -26.68
CA GLN A 702 -0.07 -26.68 -26.45
C GLN A 702 -0.45 -27.40 -27.75
N GLY A 703 -0.43 -26.73 -28.90
CA GLY A 703 -0.65 -27.35 -30.20
C GLY A 703 -1.96 -28.14 -30.26
N ALA A 704 -1.87 -29.44 -30.59
CA ALA A 704 -3.04 -30.33 -30.66
C ALA A 704 -3.72 -30.57 -29.30
N ASP A 705 -2.99 -30.40 -28.19
CA ASP A 705 -3.50 -30.58 -26.82
C ASP A 705 -4.11 -29.29 -26.24
N TYR A 706 -4.17 -28.21 -27.01
CA TYR A 706 -4.73 -26.93 -26.57
C TYR A 706 -6.21 -27.08 -26.20
N LYS A 707 -6.52 -26.79 -24.93
CA LYS A 707 -7.90 -26.70 -24.45
C LYS A 707 -8.16 -25.25 -24.06
N GLU A 708 -8.98 -24.58 -24.85
CA GLU A 708 -9.42 -23.23 -24.55
C GLU A 708 -10.22 -23.24 -23.25
N ILE A 709 -9.75 -22.48 -22.26
CA ILE A 709 -10.47 -22.22 -21.02
C ILE A 709 -10.79 -20.75 -20.99
N GLN A 710 -12.08 -20.46 -21.11
CA GLN A 710 -12.59 -19.12 -20.84
C GLN A 710 -12.46 -18.86 -19.33
N GLY A 711 -11.77 -17.76 -18.99
CA GLY A 711 -11.70 -17.27 -17.61
C GLY A 711 -13.05 -16.69 -17.16
N SER A 712 -13.01 -15.88 -16.10
CA SER A 712 -14.19 -15.13 -15.66
C SER A 712 -14.71 -14.20 -16.76
N ASP A 713 -16.02 -14.09 -16.93
CA ASP A 713 -16.63 -13.11 -17.84
C ASP A 713 -16.32 -11.65 -17.45
N ARG A 714 -15.89 -11.43 -16.20
CA ARG A 714 -15.40 -10.13 -15.72
C ARG A 714 -13.99 -9.79 -16.22
N ASN A 715 -13.29 -10.74 -16.82
CA ASN A 715 -11.89 -10.57 -17.19
C ASN A 715 -11.73 -9.63 -18.40
N TYR A 716 -10.81 -8.68 -18.29
CA TYR A 716 -10.38 -7.83 -19.38
C TYR A 716 -8.88 -7.53 -19.31
N ASP A 717 -8.30 -7.26 -20.47
CA ASP A 717 -6.92 -6.82 -20.59
C ASP A 717 -6.86 -5.29 -20.62
N LEU A 718 -5.97 -4.70 -19.84
CA LEU A 718 -5.83 -3.25 -19.75
C LEU A 718 -5.23 -2.69 -21.05
N LEU A 719 -5.91 -1.71 -21.66
CA LEU A 719 -5.55 -1.11 -22.96
C LEU A 719 -5.45 -2.14 -24.10
N GLN A 720 -6.44 -3.03 -24.20
CA GLN A 720 -6.43 -4.13 -25.16
C GLN A 720 -6.28 -3.63 -26.61
N TYR A 721 -6.92 -2.51 -26.98
CA TYR A 721 -6.79 -1.88 -28.31
C TYR A 721 -5.36 -1.50 -28.74
N VAL A 722 -4.38 -1.45 -27.81
CA VAL A 722 -2.96 -1.21 -28.14
C VAL A 722 -2.26 -2.48 -28.64
N ASN A 723 -2.88 -3.64 -28.44
CA ASN A 723 -2.36 -4.96 -28.82
C ASN A 723 -1.02 -5.33 -28.16
N THR A 724 -0.82 -4.99 -26.88
CA THR A 724 0.38 -5.39 -26.12
C THR A 724 0.35 -6.86 -25.67
N ARG A 725 -0.82 -7.52 -25.72
CA ARG A 725 -1.08 -8.89 -25.24
C ARG A 725 -0.57 -9.08 -23.80
N PRO A 726 -1.20 -8.44 -22.82
CA PRO A 726 -0.71 -8.43 -21.45
C PRO A 726 -0.95 -9.78 -20.76
N ARG A 727 0.02 -10.22 -19.95
CA ARG A 727 -0.10 -11.42 -19.11
C ARG A 727 -0.72 -11.15 -17.75
N THR A 728 -0.73 -9.89 -17.31
CA THR A 728 -1.61 -9.44 -16.23
C THR A 728 -2.95 -9.01 -16.84
N SER A 729 -4.06 -9.53 -16.32
CA SER A 729 -5.41 -9.03 -16.60
C SER A 729 -6.11 -8.57 -15.33
N TYR A 730 -7.29 -7.98 -15.49
CA TYR A 730 -8.10 -7.45 -14.40
C TYR A 730 -9.51 -8.06 -14.46
N LEU A 731 -10.13 -8.28 -13.31
CA LEU A 731 -11.57 -8.56 -13.22
C LEU A 731 -12.31 -7.27 -12.89
N ALA A 732 -13.36 -6.98 -13.64
CA ALA A 732 -14.22 -5.83 -13.42
C ALA A 732 -14.88 -5.88 -12.03
N ARG A 733 -15.03 -4.71 -11.40
CA ARG A 733 -15.76 -4.55 -10.13
C ARG A 733 -17.26 -4.67 -10.38
N VAL A 734 -17.96 -5.37 -9.49
CA VAL A 734 -19.42 -5.50 -9.54
C VAL A 734 -20.00 -4.65 -8.42
N LYS A 735 -20.72 -3.59 -8.79
CA LYS A 735 -21.49 -2.77 -7.86
C LYS A 735 -22.82 -3.47 -7.58
N ASN A 736 -23.21 -3.47 -6.31
CA ASN A 736 -24.49 -4.03 -5.87
C ASN A 736 -25.32 -2.98 -5.13
N PRO A 737 -25.77 -1.91 -5.82
CA PRO A 737 -26.57 -0.86 -5.19
C PRO A 737 -27.94 -1.38 -4.75
N ASN A 738 -28.44 -0.88 -3.63
CA ASN A 738 -29.80 -1.17 -3.18
C ASN A 738 -30.80 -0.29 -3.93
N GLU A 739 -31.68 -0.88 -4.74
CA GLU A 739 -32.70 -0.17 -5.54
C GLU A 739 -33.62 0.75 -4.71
N LYS A 740 -33.76 0.49 -3.41
CA LYS A 740 -34.59 1.32 -2.52
C LYS A 740 -33.93 2.64 -2.12
N MET A 741 -32.62 2.80 -2.35
CA MET A 741 -31.91 4.01 -1.99
C MET A 741 -32.20 5.14 -3.00
N PRO A 742 -32.45 6.39 -2.55
CA PRO A 742 -32.79 7.51 -3.44
C PRO A 742 -31.72 7.81 -4.51
N ASP A 743 -30.46 7.48 -4.22
CA ASP A 743 -29.28 7.67 -5.05
C ASP A 743 -28.97 6.47 -5.96
N ALA A 744 -29.70 5.36 -5.86
CA ALA A 744 -29.43 4.15 -6.65
C ALA A 744 -29.50 4.36 -8.17
N LYS A 745 -30.24 5.39 -8.63
CA LYS A 745 -30.33 5.82 -10.03
C LYS A 745 -29.17 6.69 -10.51
N PHE A 746 -28.37 7.22 -9.58
CA PHE A 746 -27.24 8.12 -9.84
C PHE A 746 -25.88 7.44 -9.71
N LEU A 747 -25.84 6.11 -9.86
CA LEU A 747 -24.63 5.30 -9.70
C LEU A 747 -23.47 5.84 -10.55
N GLY A 748 -22.45 6.40 -9.89
CA GLY A 748 -21.23 6.88 -10.52
C GLY A 748 -20.44 5.69 -11.03
N GLN A 749 -20.22 5.59 -12.33
CA GLN A 749 -19.37 4.55 -12.89
C GLN A 749 -18.17 5.18 -13.54
N ALA A 750 -16.99 4.81 -13.05
CA ALA A 750 -15.74 5.34 -13.56
C ALA A 750 -15.53 4.92 -15.03
N THR A 751 -16.11 3.78 -15.40
CA THR A 751 -16.24 3.37 -16.80
C THR A 751 -17.45 4.03 -17.46
N ILE A 752 -17.19 5.11 -18.18
CA ILE A 752 -18.18 5.74 -19.06
C ILE A 752 -18.17 4.99 -20.40
N ASN A 753 -19.36 4.84 -21.00
CA ASN A 753 -19.44 4.43 -22.40
C ASN A 753 -18.95 5.61 -23.24
N ILE A 754 -17.89 5.43 -24.03
CA ILE A 754 -17.56 6.41 -25.07
C ILE A 754 -18.64 6.28 -26.13
N HIS A 755 -19.73 7.03 -25.96
CA HIS A 755 -20.74 7.35 -26.97
C HIS A 755 -21.40 8.67 -26.64
#